data_AF-A0A933A941-F1
#
_entry.id   AF-A0A933A941-F1
#
_cell.length_a   1.000
_cell.length_b   1.000
_cell.length_c   1.000
_cell.angle_alpha   90.00
_cell.angle_beta   90.00
_cell.angle_gamma   90.00
#
_symmetry.space_group_name_H-M   'P 1'
#
loop_
_entity.id
_entity.type
_entity.pdbx_description
1 polymer ?
#
loop_
_entity_poly.entity_id
_entity_poly.type
_entity_poly.pdbx_seq_one_letter_code
_entity_poly.pdbx_strand_id
1 'polypeptide(L)'
;MKHEIFKKLTWNDIQDWAGDTIASRGRGYQHSHRVQELVRTPSGGMIAWVRGTQNYTTLVDIEDGELTAVCSCPYDGVCKHAVAVLLDYMDKVKQNIPIPTIAEGDQRITLLRGVSKEEWDDDDEKVKSMAARITPGDLHSYLEKQSKAELIRLLEDMSQRFPAVHDALQDRYHLLKGDVAKLVKAVRKEIDKLGAGPEPDWRGDWNAADPNYSGIRDRLEMLLEKGYADEVVEMGNGLLAAGNQQIEMVDDEGESIQEVASCLDIVFKALSMSSLLPADRMLWAVEAELQDEYDFCSGAAVFWEQTHATADWNILAEKLLQRLKKSSPNKGEDRDSRDYRRDRLTDWVITALVKAGRRDEVIALCEQEAERTQSYVRLVNYLVEEDRHEEAERWIRRGIKATQSRLPGIASHLHDILCQMREQGGDWIGVAALHADDFFADPSLDTLRKLQKSAEQAGVWSAVHAAAMHFLKTGELPDNSKEKATPDGAIPPWPLPDTGLRKTTNRISNNFPITGTLIDIAIAENRPDEVIRWYDLSTASKSRWYQTWLQEDRIAQAIAEAYPERAVGIWKKLAEDCIAQTQPKAYQQAADYLLCVRNTLQTMEKETEWYGYLTGLRQKNARKRRLIETLDAIDKRR
;
A
#
# COMPACT_ATOMS: atom_id res chain seq x y z
N MET A 1 5.08 33.51 -10.21
CA MET A 1 5.61 32.38 -11.01
C MET A 1 5.63 31.06 -10.22
N LYS A 2 6.06 31.00 -8.94
CA LYS A 2 6.08 29.76 -8.13
C LYS A 2 4.70 29.10 -7.86
N HIS A 3 3.63 29.88 -7.72
CA HIS A 3 2.26 29.38 -7.43
C HIS A 3 1.70 28.41 -8.49
N GLU A 4 2.07 28.59 -9.77
CA GLU A 4 1.63 27.69 -10.85
C GLU A 4 2.45 26.40 -10.90
N ILE A 5 3.64 26.38 -10.29
CA ILE A 5 4.49 25.18 -10.19
C ILE A 5 3.92 24.24 -9.13
N PHE A 6 3.59 24.76 -7.94
CA PHE A 6 2.94 23.97 -6.88
C PHE A 6 1.61 23.32 -7.29
N LYS A 7 0.87 23.94 -8.21
CA LYS A 7 -0.38 23.37 -8.76
C LYS A 7 -0.16 22.20 -9.73
N LYS A 8 1.02 22.12 -10.36
CA LYS A 8 1.36 21.11 -11.36
C LYS A 8 2.10 19.91 -10.78
N LEU A 9 2.56 19.99 -9.53
CA LEU A 9 3.17 18.87 -8.83
C LEU A 9 2.20 17.70 -8.73
N THR A 10 2.65 16.55 -9.19
CA THR A 10 1.96 15.28 -9.09
C THR A 10 2.40 14.54 -7.83
N TRP A 11 1.72 13.44 -7.51
CA TRP A 11 2.12 12.59 -6.40
C TRP A 11 3.51 11.97 -6.63
N ASN A 12 3.82 11.61 -7.88
CA ASN A 12 5.12 11.07 -8.25
C ASN A 12 6.23 12.09 -7.99
N ASP A 13 6.01 13.38 -8.30
CA ASP A 13 7.00 14.43 -8.02
C ASP A 13 7.28 14.58 -6.52
N ILE A 14 6.27 14.34 -5.66
CA ILE A 14 6.43 14.37 -4.19
C ILE A 14 7.17 13.11 -3.70
N GLN A 15 6.92 11.95 -4.32
CA GLN A 15 7.64 10.72 -4.03
C GLN A 15 9.10 10.80 -4.46
N ASP A 16 9.39 11.40 -5.62
CA ASP A 16 10.76 11.62 -6.10
C ASP A 16 11.50 12.61 -5.20
N TRP A 17 10.80 13.59 -4.64
CA TRP A 17 11.38 14.59 -3.73
C TRP A 17 11.64 14.06 -2.30
N ALA A 18 10.71 13.28 -1.73
CA ALA A 18 10.78 12.87 -0.32
C ALA A 18 11.09 11.37 -0.12
N GLY A 19 10.97 10.54 -1.16
CA GLY A 19 10.95 9.09 -1.07
C GLY A 19 9.57 8.55 -0.64
N ASP A 20 9.22 7.35 -1.11
CA ASP A 20 7.90 6.73 -0.95
C ASP A 20 7.40 6.67 0.50
N THR A 21 8.28 6.24 1.41
CA THR A 21 7.97 6.08 2.83
C THR A 21 7.67 7.43 3.50
N ILE A 22 8.45 8.47 3.20
CA ILE A 22 8.28 9.80 3.80
C ILE A 22 7.07 10.50 3.17
N ALA A 23 6.86 10.35 1.86
CA ALA A 23 5.71 10.88 1.15
C ALA A 23 4.40 10.32 1.74
N SER A 24 4.32 9.00 1.92
CA SER A 24 3.17 8.33 2.54
C SER A 24 2.91 8.82 3.97
N ARG A 25 3.95 8.91 4.80
CA ARG A 25 3.85 9.45 6.18
C ARG A 25 3.38 10.91 6.21
N GLY A 26 3.89 11.75 5.31
CA GLY A 26 3.48 13.15 5.21
C GLY A 26 2.03 13.33 4.78
N ARG A 27 1.54 12.44 3.90
CA ARG A 27 0.11 12.38 3.55
C ARG A 27 -0.75 12.05 4.76
N GLY A 28 -0.35 11.10 5.60
CA GLY A 28 -1.04 10.79 6.87
C GLY A 28 -1.17 12.03 7.77
N TYR A 29 -0.08 12.78 7.96
CA TYR A 29 -0.08 14.00 8.77
C TYR A 29 -1.03 15.09 8.25
N GLN A 30 -1.16 15.20 6.93
CA GLN A 30 -2.11 16.12 6.31
C GLN A 30 -3.56 15.65 6.49
N HIS A 31 -3.86 14.36 6.33
CA HIS A 31 -5.20 13.79 6.53
C HIS A 31 -5.65 13.89 7.99
N SER A 32 -4.73 13.71 8.94
CA SER A 32 -4.97 13.87 10.38
C SER A 32 -5.02 15.34 10.83
N HIS A 33 -5.06 16.30 9.90
CA HIS A 33 -5.15 17.74 10.16
C HIS A 33 -4.09 18.29 11.14
N ARG A 34 -2.87 17.73 11.09
CA ARG A 34 -1.77 18.11 11.98
C ARG A 34 -1.06 19.40 11.55
N VAL A 35 -1.36 19.91 10.35
CA VAL A 35 -0.86 21.19 9.83
C VAL A 35 -1.73 22.34 10.34
N GLN A 36 -1.12 23.24 11.09
CA GLN A 36 -1.79 24.37 11.74
C GLN A 36 -1.25 25.71 11.23
N GLU A 37 -2.17 26.65 11.11
CA GLU A 37 -1.90 28.06 10.78
C GLU A 37 -1.08 28.28 9.50
N LEU A 38 -1.25 27.46 8.45
CA LEU A 38 -0.53 27.61 7.18
C LEU A 38 -0.60 29.05 6.63
N VAL A 39 0.56 29.67 6.39
CA VAL A 39 0.71 31.01 5.79
C VAL A 39 1.69 30.99 4.62
N ARG A 40 1.58 31.99 3.73
CA ARG A 40 2.45 32.15 2.56
C ARG A 40 3.55 33.18 2.82
N THR A 41 4.75 32.90 2.33
CA THR A 41 5.86 33.85 2.34
C THR A 41 5.75 34.83 1.15
N PRO A 42 6.37 36.03 1.22
CA PRO A 42 6.44 36.95 0.09
C PRO A 42 7.17 36.37 -1.13
N SER A 43 8.12 35.44 -0.92
CA SER A 43 8.86 34.72 -1.97
C SER A 43 8.00 33.69 -2.72
N GLY A 44 6.82 33.34 -2.19
CA GLY A 44 5.92 32.35 -2.77
C GLY A 44 5.99 30.95 -2.15
N GLY A 45 6.82 30.75 -1.12
CA GLY A 45 6.84 29.56 -0.27
C GLY A 45 5.72 29.54 0.79
N MET A 46 5.75 28.52 1.64
CA MET A 46 4.71 28.23 2.62
C MET A 46 5.30 27.77 3.95
N ILE A 47 4.74 28.26 5.04
CA ILE A 47 5.23 28.00 6.39
C ILE A 47 4.07 27.69 7.33
N ALA A 48 4.24 26.69 8.18
CA ALA A 48 3.21 26.24 9.10
C ALA A 48 3.80 25.64 10.38
N TRP A 49 2.93 25.45 11.36
CA TRP A 49 3.17 24.56 12.48
C TRP A 49 2.71 23.16 12.12
N VAL A 50 3.51 22.15 12.42
CA VAL A 50 3.13 20.75 12.26
C VAL A 50 3.23 20.05 13.60
N ARG A 51 2.10 19.51 14.06
CA ARG A 51 2.01 18.81 15.34
C ARG A 51 2.62 17.41 15.22
N GLY A 52 3.69 17.15 15.97
CA GLY A 52 4.27 15.83 16.22
C GLY A 52 4.46 15.61 17.71
N THR A 53 5.59 15.03 18.13
CA THR A 53 5.99 14.95 19.55
C THR A 53 6.11 16.34 20.20
N GLN A 54 6.41 17.35 19.38
CA GLN A 54 6.25 18.77 19.68
C GLN A 54 5.75 19.51 18.43
N ASN A 55 5.46 20.81 18.55
CA ASN A 55 5.11 21.62 17.38
C ASN A 55 6.38 21.99 16.60
N TYR A 56 6.49 21.49 15.38
CA TYR A 56 7.62 21.76 14.50
C TYR A 56 7.29 22.90 13.55
N THR A 57 8.20 23.87 13.42
CA THR A 57 8.11 24.90 12.39
C THR A 57 8.64 24.34 11.08
N THR A 58 7.84 24.42 10.02
CA THR A 58 8.18 23.83 8.72
C THR A 58 7.94 24.83 7.61
N LEU A 59 8.96 25.07 6.80
CA LEU A 59 8.95 25.89 5.59
C LEU A 59 9.20 25.00 4.38
N VAL A 60 8.42 25.21 3.33
CA VAL A 60 8.64 24.64 2.00
C VAL A 60 8.68 25.79 1.00
N ASP A 61 9.69 25.84 0.14
CA ASP A 61 9.78 26.79 -0.96
C ASP A 61 10.24 26.06 -2.24
N ILE A 62 10.27 26.77 -3.35
CA ILE A 62 10.91 26.33 -4.60
C ILE A 62 12.06 27.30 -4.88
N GLU A 63 13.28 26.79 -4.93
CA GLU A 63 14.50 27.54 -5.29
C GLU A 63 15.06 26.93 -6.57
N ASP A 64 15.38 27.77 -7.56
CA ASP A 64 15.87 27.36 -8.90
C ASP A 64 15.05 26.29 -9.65
N GLY A 65 13.77 26.11 -9.27
CA GLY A 65 12.86 25.13 -9.89
C GLY A 65 12.77 23.80 -9.12
N GLU A 66 13.54 23.62 -8.07
CA GLU A 66 13.53 22.45 -7.19
C GLU A 66 12.83 22.74 -5.86
N LEU A 67 12.20 21.72 -5.27
CA LEU A 67 11.55 21.83 -3.97
C LEU A 67 12.59 21.82 -2.85
N THR A 68 12.54 22.82 -1.98
CA THR A 68 13.37 22.90 -0.78
C THR A 68 12.51 22.91 0.46
N ALA A 69 13.00 22.30 1.54
CA ALA A 69 12.31 22.27 2.81
C ALA A 69 13.27 22.50 3.97
N VAL A 70 12.81 23.29 4.94
CA VAL A 70 13.50 23.51 6.21
C VAL A 70 12.50 23.21 7.32
N CYS A 71 12.81 22.24 8.16
CA CYS A 71 11.96 21.85 9.29
C CYS A 71 12.78 21.90 10.58
N SER A 72 12.16 22.34 11.68
CA SER A 72 12.79 22.34 13.00
C SER A 72 12.83 20.95 13.66
N CYS A 73 12.56 19.87 12.92
CA CYS A 73 12.59 18.50 13.43
C CYS A 73 14.02 17.92 13.40
N PRO A 74 14.33 16.90 14.22
CA PRO A 74 15.67 16.31 14.27
C PRO A 74 16.02 15.44 13.04
N TYR A 75 15.07 15.27 12.10
CA TYR A 75 15.27 14.51 10.88
C TYR A 75 16.11 15.33 9.88
N ASP A 76 17.18 14.72 9.36
CA ASP A 76 18.05 15.34 8.37
C ASP A 76 17.43 15.23 6.96
N GLY A 77 17.32 16.35 6.24
CA GLY A 77 16.69 16.42 4.92
C GLY A 77 15.16 16.59 4.90
N VAL A 78 14.52 16.13 3.81
CA VAL A 78 13.08 16.28 3.58
C VAL A 78 12.30 15.36 4.51
N CYS A 79 11.60 15.94 5.48
CA CYS A 79 10.84 15.18 6.47
C CYS A 79 9.34 15.10 6.13
N LYS A 80 8.63 14.21 6.82
CA LYS A 80 7.17 14.05 6.68
C LYS A 80 6.38 15.34 6.95
N HIS A 81 6.89 16.24 7.79
CA HIS A 81 6.24 17.54 8.06
C HIS A 81 6.26 18.45 6.82
N ALA A 82 7.35 18.44 6.05
CA ALA A 82 7.47 19.23 4.82
C ALA A 82 6.47 18.76 3.76
N VAL A 83 6.36 17.44 3.58
CA VAL A 83 5.33 16.84 2.71
C VAL A 83 3.92 17.20 3.18
N ALA A 84 3.64 17.13 4.48
CA ALA A 84 2.33 17.47 5.02
C ALA A 84 1.94 18.93 4.72
N VAL A 85 2.89 19.87 4.88
CA VAL A 85 2.70 21.29 4.59
C VAL A 85 2.46 21.54 3.10
N LEU A 86 3.23 20.87 2.23
CA LEU A 86 3.05 20.96 0.78
C LEU A 86 1.66 20.44 0.35
N LEU A 87 1.24 19.29 0.86
CA LEU A 87 -0.07 18.71 0.53
C LEU A 87 -1.23 19.57 1.05
N ASP A 88 -1.14 20.08 2.28
CA ASP A 88 -2.19 20.94 2.86
C ASP A 88 -2.33 22.25 2.07
N TYR A 89 -1.19 22.80 1.59
CA TYR A 89 -1.18 23.94 0.67
C TYR A 89 -1.86 23.62 -0.66
N MET A 90 -1.50 22.50 -1.30
CA MET A 90 -2.08 22.08 -2.58
C MET A 90 -3.60 21.88 -2.47
N ASP A 91 -4.08 21.27 -1.39
CA ASP A 91 -5.51 21.04 -1.15
C ASP A 91 -6.26 22.35 -0.92
N LYS A 92 -5.73 23.26 -0.10
CA LYS A 92 -6.33 24.59 0.09
C LYS A 92 -6.39 25.40 -1.20
N VAL A 93 -5.36 25.29 -2.06
CA VAL A 93 -5.36 25.92 -3.38
C VAL A 93 -6.39 25.28 -4.33
N LYS A 94 -6.51 23.94 -4.36
CA LYS A 94 -7.55 23.25 -5.15
C LYS A 94 -8.97 23.61 -4.71
N GLN A 95 -9.16 23.80 -3.39
CA GLN A 95 -10.44 24.16 -2.78
C GLN A 95 -10.72 25.68 -2.82
N ASN A 96 -9.84 26.49 -3.42
CA ASN A 96 -9.92 27.96 -3.44
C ASN A 96 -10.05 28.61 -2.04
N ILE A 97 -9.45 27.99 -1.02
CA ILE A 97 -9.39 28.55 0.34
C ILE A 97 -8.27 29.60 0.38
N PRO A 98 -8.56 30.86 0.78
CA PRO A 98 -7.55 31.90 0.85
C PRO A 98 -6.54 31.60 1.97
N ILE A 99 -5.25 31.58 1.61
CA ILE A 99 -4.15 31.36 2.55
C ILE A 99 -3.51 32.72 2.88
N PRO A 100 -3.47 33.14 4.16
CA PRO A 100 -2.94 34.45 4.52
C PRO A 100 -1.44 34.56 4.25
N THR A 101 -0.99 35.78 3.91
CA THR A 101 0.43 36.10 3.83
C THR A 101 0.99 36.30 5.24
N ILE A 102 2.20 35.82 5.48
CA ILE A 102 2.86 35.94 6.77
C ILE A 102 3.06 37.41 7.19
N ALA A 103 2.87 37.69 8.48
CA ALA A 103 3.09 39.03 9.05
C ALA A 103 4.59 39.30 9.29
N GLU A 104 5.01 40.57 9.16
CA GLU A 104 6.35 40.99 9.56
C GLU A 104 6.54 40.75 11.07
N GLY A 105 7.49 39.88 11.43
CA GLY A 105 7.77 39.49 12.83
C GLY A 105 7.15 38.18 13.30
N ASP A 106 6.57 37.37 12.40
CA ASP A 106 6.04 36.05 12.74
C ASP A 106 7.11 35.13 13.35
N GLN A 107 6.80 34.56 14.52
CA GLN A 107 7.71 33.71 15.30
C GLN A 107 8.27 32.53 14.48
N ARG A 108 7.53 32.04 13.49
CA ARG A 108 7.96 30.93 12.63
C ARG A 108 9.14 31.30 11.72
N ILE A 109 9.20 32.54 11.23
CA ILE A 109 10.36 33.02 10.44
C ILE A 109 11.60 33.06 11.32
N THR A 110 11.46 33.57 12.54
CA THR A 110 12.54 33.70 13.52
C THR A 110 13.11 32.33 13.93
N LEU A 111 12.25 31.32 14.08
CA LEU A 111 12.67 29.96 14.45
C LEU A 111 13.43 29.22 13.35
N LEU A 112 13.18 29.55 12.07
CA LEU A 112 13.86 28.94 10.93
C LEU A 112 15.16 29.65 10.52
N ARG A 113 15.31 30.96 10.77
CA ARG A 113 16.56 31.70 10.55
C ARG A 113 17.76 31.18 11.37
N GLY A 114 17.50 30.40 12.42
CA GLY A 114 18.54 29.70 13.17
C GLY A 114 18.91 28.30 12.64
N VAL A 115 18.43 27.92 11.44
CA VAL A 115 18.59 26.57 10.86
C VAL A 115 19.33 26.59 9.51
N SER A 116 19.49 27.75 8.85
CA SER A 116 20.30 27.85 7.62
C SER A 116 21.80 27.90 7.93
N LYS A 117 22.53 26.88 7.47
CA LYS A 117 23.99 26.78 7.49
C LYS A 117 24.53 27.54 6.26
N GLU A 118 25.49 28.46 6.49
CA GLU A 118 26.24 29.26 5.49
C GLU A 118 25.42 30.46 4.95
N GLU A 119 25.86 31.73 4.96
CA GLU A 119 27.18 32.35 4.82
C GLU A 119 27.37 33.55 5.78
N TRP A 120 28.63 33.85 6.10
CA TRP A 120 29.07 35.09 6.74
C TRP A 120 29.43 36.09 5.64
N ASP A 121 28.82 37.27 5.60
CA ASP A 121 29.58 38.51 5.39
C ASP A 121 28.81 39.77 5.79
N ASP A 122 29.59 40.67 6.40
CA ASP A 122 29.45 42.05 6.88
C ASP A 122 28.12 42.82 7.00
N ASP A 123 28.12 43.60 8.10
CA ASP A 123 27.34 44.80 8.42
C ASP A 123 25.82 44.65 8.65
N ASP A 124 25.41 44.50 9.92
CA ASP A 124 24.95 45.68 10.67
C ASP A 124 24.66 45.40 12.15
N GLU A 125 25.10 46.36 12.96
CA GLU A 125 25.04 46.38 14.42
C GLU A 125 23.61 46.62 14.95
N LYS A 126 23.30 45.96 16.07
CA LYS A 126 22.19 46.19 17.03
C LYS A 126 20.88 45.44 16.75
N VAL A 127 20.67 44.34 17.49
CA VAL A 127 19.86 44.31 18.73
C VAL A 127 20.07 42.97 19.44
N LYS A 128 20.59 43.02 20.67
CA LYS A 128 20.67 41.90 21.62
C LYS A 128 19.27 41.48 22.08
N SER A 129 18.97 40.19 22.02
CA SER A 129 17.91 39.57 22.82
C SER A 129 18.17 38.07 23.06
N MET A 130 19.04 37.80 24.04
CA MET A 130 18.97 36.70 25.03
C MET A 130 18.27 35.37 24.64
N ALA A 131 18.80 34.65 23.65
CA ALA A 131 18.69 33.18 23.54
C ALA A 131 19.68 32.68 22.47
N ALA A 132 20.98 32.94 22.65
CA ALA A 132 21.97 32.19 21.90
C ALA A 132 21.81 30.72 22.32
N ARG A 133 21.40 29.85 21.38
CA ARG A 133 21.45 28.40 21.60
C ARG A 133 22.89 28.06 21.95
N ILE A 134 23.13 27.61 23.18
CA ILE A 134 24.42 27.07 23.59
C ILE A 134 24.73 25.94 22.60
N THR A 135 25.79 26.10 21.80
CA THR A 135 26.20 25.01 20.92
C THR A 135 26.80 23.87 21.76
N PRO A 136 26.84 22.61 21.28
CA PRO A 136 27.51 21.52 22.01
C PRO A 136 28.95 21.87 22.40
N GLY A 137 29.66 22.67 21.60
CA GLY A 137 31.00 23.18 21.90
C GLY A 137 31.02 24.24 23.00
N ASP A 138 30.02 25.12 23.08
CA ASP A 138 29.89 26.10 24.17
C ASP A 138 29.56 25.43 25.51
N LEU A 139 28.71 24.40 25.48
CA LEU A 139 28.38 23.61 26.67
C LEU A 139 29.60 22.84 27.17
N HIS A 140 30.36 22.22 26.25
CA HIS A 140 31.61 21.55 26.58
C HIS A 140 32.60 22.54 27.22
N SER A 141 32.81 23.70 26.59
CA SER A 141 33.70 24.76 27.09
C SER A 141 33.27 25.31 28.45
N TYR A 142 31.96 25.37 28.73
CA TYR A 142 31.44 25.76 30.03
C TYR A 142 31.75 24.71 31.10
N LEU A 143 31.51 23.43 30.80
CA LEU A 143 31.76 22.30 31.71
C LEU A 143 33.25 22.12 31.99
N GLU A 144 34.12 22.29 31.00
CA GLU A 144 35.59 22.23 31.17
C GLU A 144 36.12 23.31 32.11
N LYS A 145 35.49 24.49 32.13
CA LYS A 145 35.89 25.60 33.01
C LYS A 145 35.41 25.44 34.45
N GLN A 146 34.51 24.48 34.71
CA GLN A 146 34.06 24.21 36.08
C GLN A 146 35.10 23.40 36.84
N SER A 147 35.24 23.68 38.13
CA SER A 147 36.02 22.82 39.02
C SER A 147 35.33 21.46 39.21
N LYS A 148 36.13 20.44 39.60
CA LYS A 148 35.59 19.11 39.94
C LYS A 148 34.46 19.17 40.98
N ALA A 149 34.55 20.06 41.96
CA ALA A 149 33.53 20.21 43.00
C ALA A 149 32.22 20.81 42.46
N GLU A 150 32.30 21.74 41.52
CA GLU A 150 31.13 22.34 40.87
C GLU A 150 30.44 21.35 39.94
N LEU A 151 31.20 20.55 39.18
CA LEU A 151 30.65 19.49 38.34
C LEU A 151 29.92 18.41 39.15
N ILE A 152 30.48 18.00 40.30
CA ILE A 152 29.82 17.04 41.20
C ILE A 152 28.49 17.62 41.69
N ARG A 153 28.48 18.87 42.19
CA ARG A 153 27.24 19.52 42.66
C ARG A 153 26.21 19.67 41.55
N LEU A 154 26.64 19.99 40.34
CA LEU A 154 25.76 20.08 39.17
C LEU A 154 25.11 18.73 38.88
N LEU A 155 25.88 17.65 38.86
CA LEU A 155 25.34 16.30 38.63
C LEU A 155 24.43 15.83 39.77
N GLU A 156 24.75 16.15 41.03
CA GLU A 156 23.89 15.87 42.18
C GLU A 156 22.57 16.62 42.08
N ASP A 157 22.58 17.92 41.77
CA ASP A 157 21.37 18.73 41.58
C ASP A 157 20.53 18.21 40.41
N MET A 158 21.16 17.88 39.28
CA MET A 158 20.47 17.28 38.14
C MET A 158 19.87 15.90 38.48
N SER A 159 20.58 15.06 39.24
CA SER A 159 20.08 13.75 39.67
C SER A 159 18.87 13.86 40.61
N GLN A 160 18.81 14.90 41.44
CA GLN A 160 17.66 15.13 42.33
C GLN A 160 16.44 15.65 41.58
N ARG A 161 16.65 16.42 40.51
CA ARG A 161 15.58 17.04 39.72
C ARG A 161 15.05 16.13 38.61
N PHE A 162 15.89 15.26 38.06
CA PHE A 162 15.59 14.44 36.89
C PHE A 162 15.89 12.96 37.19
N PRO A 163 14.87 12.11 37.42
CA PRO A 163 15.06 10.69 37.72
C PRO A 163 15.92 9.94 36.70
N ALA A 164 15.77 10.24 35.41
CA ALA A 164 16.58 9.63 34.34
C ALA A 164 18.09 9.88 34.52
N VAL A 165 18.49 11.05 35.03
CA VAL A 165 19.90 11.36 35.31
C VAL A 165 20.40 10.58 36.52
N HIS A 166 19.56 10.42 37.55
CA HIS A 166 19.89 9.59 38.71
C HIS A 166 20.14 8.14 38.30
N ASP A 167 19.21 7.56 37.53
CA ASP A 167 19.31 6.18 37.05
C ASP A 167 20.56 5.98 36.18
N ALA A 168 20.82 6.90 35.23
CA ALA A 168 22.01 6.84 34.38
C ALA A 168 23.34 6.91 35.19
N LEU A 169 23.39 7.75 36.24
CA LEU A 169 24.55 7.82 37.13
C LEU A 169 24.71 6.55 37.96
N GLN A 170 23.60 5.97 38.43
CA GLN A 170 23.59 4.72 39.19
C GLN A 170 24.04 3.54 38.32
N ASP A 171 23.59 3.46 37.06
CA ASP A 171 24.00 2.42 36.11
C ASP A 171 25.50 2.50 35.82
N ARG A 172 26.02 3.71 35.56
CA ARG A 172 27.46 3.96 35.41
C ARG A 172 28.25 3.55 36.65
N TYR A 173 27.73 3.83 37.84
CA TYR A 173 28.35 3.41 39.10
C TYR A 173 28.41 1.88 39.23
N HIS A 174 27.31 1.18 38.93
CA HIS A 174 27.27 -0.29 38.99
C HIS A 174 28.22 -0.93 37.96
N LEU A 175 28.28 -0.41 36.74
CA LEU A 175 29.22 -0.87 35.71
C LEU A 175 30.67 -0.71 36.14
N LEU A 176 31.04 0.43 36.74
CA LEU A 176 32.41 0.65 37.25
C LEU A 176 32.77 -0.31 38.39
N LYS A 177 31.80 -0.79 39.16
CA LYS A 177 32.00 -1.79 40.22
C LYS A 177 31.95 -3.24 39.73
N GLY A 178 31.67 -3.47 38.44
CA GLY A 178 31.49 -4.82 37.89
C GLY A 178 30.17 -5.49 38.29
N ASP A 179 29.20 -4.73 38.79
CA ASP A 179 27.88 -5.22 39.21
C ASP A 179 26.92 -5.42 38.01
N VAL A 180 27.42 -5.99 36.90
CA VAL A 180 26.71 -6.14 35.62
C VAL A 180 25.39 -6.90 35.78
N ALA A 181 25.37 -7.93 36.63
CA ALA A 181 24.18 -8.72 36.92
C ALA A 181 23.01 -7.89 37.49
N LYS A 182 23.30 -6.81 38.24
CA LYS A 182 22.25 -5.91 38.75
C LYS A 182 21.67 -5.05 37.64
N LEU A 183 22.51 -4.55 36.74
CA LEU A 183 22.08 -3.78 35.58
C LEU A 183 21.22 -4.63 34.65
N VAL A 184 21.67 -5.83 34.29
CA VAL A 184 20.89 -6.79 33.47
C VAL A 184 19.53 -7.09 34.12
N LYS A 185 19.50 -7.31 35.45
CA LYS A 185 18.25 -7.52 36.18
C LYS A 185 17.33 -6.30 36.14
N ALA A 186 17.89 -5.09 36.22
CA ALA A 186 17.12 -3.85 36.14
C ALA A 186 16.49 -3.68 34.75
N VAL A 187 17.27 -3.91 33.68
CA VAL A 187 16.79 -3.87 32.29
C VAL A 187 15.68 -4.90 32.05
N ARG A 188 15.86 -6.16 32.47
CA ARG A 188 14.81 -7.19 32.35
C ARG A 188 13.52 -6.78 33.04
N LYS A 189 13.61 -6.23 34.25
CA LYS A 189 12.44 -5.75 34.99
C LYS A 189 11.72 -4.59 34.27
N GLU A 190 12.47 -3.73 33.59
CA GLU A 190 11.91 -2.65 32.78
C GLU A 190 11.21 -3.18 31.52
N ILE A 191 11.84 -4.13 30.82
CA ILE A 191 11.25 -4.85 29.68
C ILE A 191 9.93 -5.52 30.09
N ASP A 192 9.93 -6.28 31.20
CA ASP A 192 8.75 -6.96 31.72
C ASP A 192 7.62 -5.96 32.06
N LYS A 193 8.00 -4.81 32.63
CA LYS A 193 7.04 -3.75 32.99
C LYS A 193 6.40 -3.13 31.74
N LEU A 194 7.17 -2.90 30.68
CA LEU A 194 6.65 -2.35 29.43
C LEU A 194 5.78 -3.37 28.69
N GLY A 195 6.19 -4.64 28.66
CA GLY A 195 5.42 -5.73 28.02
C GLY A 195 4.10 -6.04 28.71
N ALA A 196 3.98 -5.80 30.02
CA ALA A 196 2.72 -5.96 30.75
C ALA A 196 1.64 -4.94 30.35
N GLY A 197 2.00 -3.86 29.64
CA GLY A 197 1.09 -2.78 29.25
C GLY A 197 0.69 -1.87 30.43
N PRO A 198 0.00 -0.76 30.15
CA PRO A 198 -0.59 0.09 31.18
C PRO A 198 -1.72 -0.64 31.93
N GLU A 199 -1.86 -0.43 33.24
CA GLU A 199 -3.05 -0.89 33.96
C GLU A 199 -4.28 -0.15 33.40
N PRO A 200 -5.32 -0.86 32.92
CA PRO A 200 -6.52 -0.20 32.41
C PRO A 200 -7.19 0.60 33.52
N ASP A 201 -7.65 1.81 33.20
CA ASP A 201 -8.48 2.55 34.13
C ASP A 201 -9.81 1.80 34.37
N TRP A 202 -10.54 2.14 35.44
CA TRP A 202 -11.82 1.47 35.75
C TRP A 202 -12.92 1.69 34.68
N ARG A 203 -12.66 2.49 33.64
CA ARG A 203 -13.55 2.71 32.48
C ARG A 203 -13.12 1.94 31.24
N GLY A 204 -11.99 1.26 31.26
CA GLY A 204 -11.44 0.54 30.11
C GLY A 204 -10.92 1.46 29.01
N ASP A 205 -10.55 2.71 29.34
CA ASP A 205 -9.95 3.66 28.40
C ASP A 205 -8.42 3.50 28.41
N TRP A 206 -7.85 3.09 27.29
CA TRP A 206 -6.41 2.90 27.10
C TRP A 206 -5.71 4.25 26.82
N ASN A 207 -5.93 5.24 27.68
CA ASN A 207 -5.30 6.56 27.57
C ASN A 207 -3.92 6.56 28.25
N ALA A 208 -3.05 5.63 27.86
CA ALA A 208 -1.68 5.56 28.34
C ALA A 208 -0.75 6.37 27.44
N ALA A 209 0.22 7.06 28.05
CA ALA A 209 1.29 7.68 27.29
C ALA A 209 2.07 6.62 26.49
N ASP A 210 2.53 6.97 25.30
CA ASP A 210 3.33 6.11 24.43
C ASP A 210 4.47 5.45 25.23
N PRO A 211 4.68 4.13 25.09
CA PRO A 211 5.71 3.42 25.81
C PRO A 211 7.10 3.94 25.43
N ASN A 212 7.92 4.23 26.43
CA ASN A 212 9.25 4.79 26.23
C ASN A 212 10.34 3.73 26.43
N TYR A 213 11.06 3.39 25.36
CA TYR A 213 12.14 2.41 25.37
C TYR A 213 13.54 3.05 25.45
N SER A 214 13.66 4.38 25.42
CA SER A 214 14.96 5.07 25.48
C SER A 214 15.87 4.60 26.62
N GLY A 215 15.33 4.39 27.83
CA GLY A 215 16.11 3.93 28.99
C GLY A 215 16.69 2.52 28.78
N ILE A 216 15.91 1.61 28.18
CA ILE A 216 16.39 0.29 27.78
C ILE A 216 17.48 0.44 26.71
N ARG A 217 17.22 1.23 25.66
CA ARG A 217 18.17 1.47 24.56
C ARG A 217 19.53 1.94 25.07
N ASP A 218 19.56 2.97 25.91
CA ASP A 218 20.78 3.55 26.46
C ASP A 218 21.57 2.53 27.30
N ARG A 219 20.87 1.69 28.07
CA ARG A 219 21.49 0.63 28.88
C ARG A 219 22.04 -0.51 28.02
N LEU A 220 21.35 -0.90 26.95
CA LEU A 220 21.83 -1.90 26.00
C LEU A 220 23.09 -1.40 25.28
N GLU A 221 23.10 -0.14 24.84
CA GLU A 221 24.27 0.48 24.21
C GLU A 221 25.47 0.53 25.18
N MET A 222 25.23 0.94 26.42
CA MET A 222 26.27 0.99 27.45
C MET A 222 26.86 -0.40 27.79
N LEU A 223 26.02 -1.44 27.83
CA LEU A 223 26.48 -2.82 28.02
C LEU A 223 27.32 -3.29 26.83
N LEU A 224 26.89 -2.98 25.62
CA LEU A 224 27.59 -3.34 24.39
C LEU A 224 28.97 -2.65 24.29
N GLU A 225 29.04 -1.35 24.58
CA GLU A 225 30.30 -0.57 24.62
C GLU A 225 31.32 -1.14 25.62
N LYS A 226 30.85 -1.80 26.68
CA LYS A 226 31.70 -2.44 27.69
C LYS A 226 32.03 -3.91 27.40
N GLY A 227 31.55 -4.44 26.27
CA GLY A 227 31.85 -5.80 25.82
C GLY A 227 30.91 -6.89 26.35
N TYR A 228 29.79 -6.53 26.98
CA TYR A 228 28.79 -7.48 27.48
C TYR A 228 27.77 -7.86 26.40
N ALA A 229 28.28 -8.32 25.25
CA ALA A 229 27.45 -8.63 24.09
C ALA A 229 26.50 -9.82 24.33
N ASP A 230 26.93 -10.82 25.09
CA ASP A 230 26.13 -12.02 25.37
C ASP A 230 24.89 -11.69 26.22
N GLU A 231 25.06 -10.84 27.23
CA GLU A 231 23.96 -10.38 28.08
C GLU A 231 22.94 -9.55 27.29
N VAL A 232 23.42 -8.73 26.34
CA VAL A 232 22.54 -7.95 25.44
C VAL A 232 21.74 -8.87 24.53
N VAL A 233 22.37 -9.89 23.94
CA VAL A 233 21.68 -10.89 23.09
C VAL A 233 20.65 -11.68 23.88
N GLU A 234 20.95 -12.09 25.11
CA GLU A 234 20.02 -12.84 25.96
C GLU A 234 18.74 -12.01 26.23
N MET A 235 18.87 -10.71 26.46
CA MET A 235 17.74 -9.81 26.71
C MET A 235 16.87 -9.56 25.46
N GLY A 236 17.41 -9.74 24.26
CA GLY A 236 16.69 -9.53 23.01
C GLY A 236 15.41 -10.37 22.89
N ASN A 237 15.42 -11.62 23.36
CA ASN A 237 14.22 -12.46 23.36
C ASN A 237 13.10 -11.89 24.25
N GLY A 238 13.48 -11.36 25.42
CA GLY A 238 12.51 -10.73 26.33
C GLY A 238 11.95 -9.44 25.74
N LEU A 239 12.80 -8.66 25.07
CA LEU A 239 12.40 -7.43 24.39
C LEU A 239 11.42 -7.70 23.25
N LEU A 240 11.69 -8.71 22.41
CA LEU A 240 10.81 -9.10 21.32
C LEU A 240 9.45 -9.59 21.83
N ALA A 241 9.45 -10.46 22.84
CA ALA A 241 8.22 -10.95 23.45
C ALA A 241 7.39 -9.81 24.09
N ALA A 242 8.05 -8.89 24.79
CA ALA A 242 7.41 -7.71 25.37
C ALA A 242 6.83 -6.78 24.29
N GLY A 243 7.56 -6.57 23.19
CA GLY A 243 7.10 -5.77 22.05
C GLY A 243 5.85 -6.36 21.40
N ASN A 244 5.88 -7.65 21.04
CA ASN A 244 4.73 -8.34 20.45
C ASN A 244 3.48 -8.24 21.35
N GLN A 245 3.64 -8.41 22.67
CA GLN A 245 2.54 -8.31 23.62
C GLN A 245 1.99 -6.88 23.75
N GLN A 246 2.87 -5.88 23.71
CA GLN A 246 2.50 -4.49 23.95
C GLN A 246 1.76 -3.85 22.77
N ILE A 247 2.14 -4.15 21.52
CA ILE A 247 1.55 -3.50 20.34
C ILE A 247 0.05 -3.72 20.24
N GLU A 248 -0.45 -4.90 20.63
CA GLU A 248 -1.90 -5.16 20.64
C GLU A 248 -2.67 -4.22 21.59
N MET A 249 -1.97 -3.54 22.51
CA MET A 249 -2.54 -2.70 23.56
C MET A 249 -2.30 -1.19 23.34
N VAL A 250 -1.61 -0.80 22.26
CA VAL A 250 -1.27 0.60 21.96
C VAL A 250 -1.94 1.04 20.65
N ASP A 251 -2.67 2.15 20.71
CA ASP A 251 -3.26 2.80 19.52
C ASP A 251 -2.33 3.94 19.08
N ASP A 252 -1.21 3.58 18.43
CA ASP A 252 -0.27 4.52 17.83
C ASP A 252 -0.11 4.28 16.32
N GLU A 253 0.53 5.21 15.60
CA GLU A 253 0.75 5.11 14.15
C GLU A 253 2.05 4.35 13.82
N GLY A 254 2.55 3.50 14.74
CA GLY A 254 3.78 2.71 14.63
C GLY A 254 4.98 3.29 15.38
N GLU A 255 4.79 4.26 16.26
CA GLU A 255 5.86 4.82 17.10
C GLU A 255 6.47 3.76 18.04
N SER A 256 5.64 2.93 18.68
CA SER A 256 6.10 1.85 19.57
C SER A 256 6.86 0.76 18.80
N ILE A 257 6.46 0.46 17.56
CA ILE A 257 7.21 -0.44 16.66
C ILE A 257 8.64 0.08 16.50
N GLN A 258 8.78 1.37 16.20
CA GLN A 258 10.09 1.98 15.95
C GLN A 258 10.96 2.02 17.20
N GLU A 259 10.36 2.27 18.37
CA GLU A 259 11.08 2.28 19.65
C GLU A 259 11.64 0.88 19.99
N VAL A 260 10.82 -0.17 19.88
CA VAL A 260 11.28 -1.56 20.08
C VAL A 260 12.32 -1.96 19.04
N ALA A 261 12.09 -1.65 17.76
CA ALA A 261 13.04 -1.94 16.68
C ALA A 261 14.41 -1.29 16.95
N SER A 262 14.43 -0.03 17.42
CA SER A 262 15.67 0.67 17.74
C SER A 262 16.48 0.01 18.87
N CYS A 263 15.81 -0.67 19.80
CA CYS A 263 16.48 -1.47 20.82
C CYS A 263 17.00 -2.79 20.23
N LEU A 264 16.23 -3.47 19.37
CA LEU A 264 16.67 -4.70 18.70
C LEU A 264 17.82 -4.46 17.72
N ASP A 265 17.94 -3.29 17.11
CA ASP A 265 19.11 -2.92 16.30
C ASP A 265 20.42 -3.06 17.10
N ILE A 266 20.40 -2.66 18.37
CA ILE A 266 21.55 -2.83 19.27
C ILE A 266 21.78 -4.32 19.56
N VAL A 267 20.71 -5.10 19.70
CA VAL A 267 20.79 -6.54 19.91
C VAL A 267 21.41 -7.24 18.69
N PHE A 268 21.04 -6.89 17.46
CA PHE A 268 21.66 -7.47 16.25
C PHE A 268 23.13 -7.05 16.09
N LYS A 269 23.50 -5.83 16.48
CA LYS A 269 24.91 -5.41 16.60
C LYS A 269 25.64 -6.27 17.62
N ALA A 270 25.08 -6.46 18.81
CA ALA A 270 25.64 -7.29 19.87
C ALA A 270 25.75 -8.76 19.45
N LEU A 271 24.79 -9.28 18.69
CA LEU A 271 24.80 -10.65 18.16
C LEU A 271 26.05 -10.91 17.34
N SER A 272 26.47 -9.94 16.53
CA SER A 272 27.69 -9.99 15.72
C SER A 272 28.98 -10.02 16.58
N MET A 273 28.90 -9.58 17.84
CA MET A 273 30.02 -9.51 18.79
C MET A 273 29.96 -10.57 19.90
N SER A 274 28.88 -11.35 19.97
CA SER A 274 28.64 -12.37 21.01
C SER A 274 29.68 -13.49 21.00
N SER A 275 29.76 -14.27 22.08
CA SER A 275 30.62 -15.46 22.17
C SER A 275 30.00 -16.71 21.52
N LEU A 276 28.74 -16.62 21.07
CA LEU A 276 28.04 -17.69 20.36
C LEU A 276 28.82 -18.13 19.11
N LEU A 277 28.72 -19.42 18.79
CA LEU A 277 29.24 -19.93 17.53
C LEU A 277 28.50 -19.26 16.34
N PRO A 278 29.14 -19.06 15.17
CA PRO A 278 28.52 -18.36 14.05
C PRO A 278 27.14 -18.93 13.66
N ALA A 279 27.02 -20.25 13.54
CA ALA A 279 25.73 -20.90 13.26
C ALA A 279 24.68 -20.73 14.37
N ASP A 280 25.08 -20.56 15.64
CA ASP A 280 24.16 -20.27 16.75
C ASP A 280 23.68 -18.81 16.72
N ARG A 281 24.53 -17.88 16.28
CA ARG A 281 24.12 -16.49 16.04
C ARG A 281 23.08 -16.41 14.94
N MET A 282 23.33 -17.10 13.83
CA MET A 282 22.39 -17.16 12.71
C MET A 282 21.06 -17.80 13.14
N LEU A 283 21.12 -18.88 13.93
CA LEU A 283 19.91 -19.49 14.48
C LEU A 283 19.13 -18.49 15.35
N TRP A 284 19.81 -17.77 16.24
CA TRP A 284 19.16 -16.76 17.06
C TRP A 284 18.45 -15.70 16.21
N ALA A 285 19.10 -15.19 15.15
CA ALA A 285 18.51 -14.20 14.26
C ALA A 285 17.26 -14.73 13.54
N VAL A 286 17.32 -15.96 13.01
CA VAL A 286 16.15 -16.60 12.38
C VAL A 286 15.02 -16.80 13.38
N GLU A 287 15.33 -17.22 14.61
CA GLU A 287 14.32 -17.42 15.65
C GLU A 287 13.65 -16.11 16.06
N ALA A 288 14.42 -15.01 16.15
CA ALA A 288 13.87 -13.68 16.41
C ALA A 288 12.93 -13.26 15.28
N GLU A 289 13.35 -13.35 14.02
CA GLU A 289 12.49 -12.99 12.90
C GLU A 289 11.23 -13.86 12.80
N LEU A 290 11.32 -15.16 13.08
CA LEU A 290 10.16 -16.06 13.07
C LEU A 290 9.17 -15.77 14.20
N GLN A 291 9.62 -15.17 15.30
CA GLN A 291 8.79 -14.74 16.42
C GLN A 291 8.24 -13.32 16.24
N ASP A 292 8.82 -12.56 15.32
CA ASP A 292 8.40 -11.20 15.04
C ASP A 292 7.11 -11.17 14.22
N GLU A 293 6.07 -10.57 14.81
CA GLU A 293 4.74 -10.42 14.21
C GLU A 293 4.51 -9.00 13.66
N TYR A 294 5.38 -8.04 14.00
CA TYR A 294 5.17 -6.60 13.75
C TYR A 294 6.37 -5.89 13.10
N ASP A 295 7.33 -6.64 12.54
CA ASP A 295 8.51 -6.13 11.83
C ASP A 295 9.51 -5.34 12.71
N PHE A 296 9.61 -5.74 13.98
CA PHE A 296 10.63 -5.23 14.91
C PHE A 296 12.06 -5.60 14.50
N CYS A 297 12.22 -6.73 13.82
CA CYS A 297 13.51 -7.28 13.44
C CYS A 297 14.01 -6.76 12.08
N SER A 298 13.44 -5.67 11.54
CA SER A 298 13.91 -5.04 10.29
C SER A 298 15.41 -4.73 10.28
N GLY A 299 16.00 -4.44 11.45
CA GLY A 299 17.45 -4.26 11.64
C GLY A 299 18.32 -5.51 11.45
N ALA A 300 17.72 -6.70 11.41
CA ALA A 300 18.44 -7.96 11.17
C ALA A 300 19.16 -7.98 9.81
N ALA A 301 18.72 -7.16 8.84
CA ALA A 301 19.38 -7.01 7.55
C ALA A 301 20.89 -6.74 7.69
N VAL A 302 21.30 -5.90 8.66
CA VAL A 302 22.71 -5.59 8.94
C VAL A 302 23.50 -6.82 9.38
N PHE A 303 22.85 -7.76 10.06
CA PHE A 303 23.47 -9.04 10.42
C PHE A 303 23.60 -9.96 9.20
N TRP A 304 22.58 -10.01 8.34
CA TRP A 304 22.56 -10.88 7.16
C TRP A 304 23.43 -10.40 6.00
N GLU A 305 23.69 -9.09 5.90
CA GLU A 305 24.64 -8.50 4.94
C GLU A 305 26.10 -8.91 5.20
N GLN A 306 26.40 -9.40 6.41
CA GLN A 306 27.73 -9.89 6.75
C GLN A 306 28.04 -11.20 6.00
N THR A 307 29.33 -11.48 5.83
CA THR A 307 29.76 -12.73 5.20
C THR A 307 29.68 -13.89 6.19
N HIS A 308 28.81 -14.87 5.89
CA HIS A 308 28.64 -16.10 6.67
C HIS A 308 29.19 -17.29 5.88
N ALA A 309 29.92 -18.19 6.53
CA ALA A 309 30.55 -19.33 5.85
C ALA A 309 29.50 -20.37 5.43
N THR A 310 29.74 -21.04 4.29
CA THR A 310 28.88 -22.13 3.80
C THR A 310 28.70 -23.26 4.81
N ALA A 311 29.72 -23.55 5.62
CA ALA A 311 29.64 -24.54 6.69
C ALA A 311 28.64 -24.16 7.79
N ASP A 312 28.57 -22.87 8.14
CA ASP A 312 27.63 -22.37 9.14
C ASP A 312 26.19 -22.37 8.60
N TRP A 313 26.00 -22.01 7.32
CA TRP A 313 24.72 -22.18 6.63
C TRP A 313 24.26 -23.64 6.62
N ASN A 314 25.17 -24.59 6.44
CA ASN A 314 24.82 -26.01 6.50
C ASN A 314 24.34 -26.43 7.91
N ILE A 315 25.04 -25.99 8.96
CA ILE A 315 24.62 -26.26 10.35
C ILE A 315 23.24 -25.64 10.64
N LEU A 316 23.01 -24.40 10.18
CA LEU A 316 21.72 -23.74 10.32
C LEU A 316 20.61 -24.54 9.60
N ALA A 317 20.85 -24.93 8.35
CA ALA A 317 19.88 -25.70 7.56
C ALA A 317 19.49 -27.00 8.27
N GLU A 318 20.46 -27.73 8.83
CA GLU A 318 20.20 -28.96 9.59
C GLU A 318 19.34 -28.70 10.84
N LYS A 319 19.63 -27.64 11.60
CA LYS A 319 18.85 -27.27 12.79
C LYS A 319 17.42 -26.87 12.42
N LEU A 320 17.23 -26.06 11.37
CA LEU A 320 15.92 -25.63 10.92
C LEU A 320 15.11 -26.79 10.32
N LEU A 321 15.73 -27.71 9.58
CA LEU A 321 15.09 -28.95 9.11
C LEU A 321 14.61 -29.82 10.28
N GLN A 322 15.43 -29.97 11.32
CA GLN A 322 15.01 -30.69 12.53
C GLN A 322 13.83 -30.01 13.23
N ARG A 323 13.83 -28.68 13.28
CA ARG A 323 12.71 -27.90 13.82
C ARG A 323 11.44 -28.08 12.99
N LEU A 324 11.52 -28.01 11.67
CA LEU A 324 10.39 -28.19 10.74
C LEU A 324 9.77 -29.60 10.84
N LYS A 325 10.59 -30.62 11.12
CA LYS A 325 10.12 -31.99 11.38
C LYS A 325 9.41 -32.14 12.73
N LYS A 326 9.87 -31.43 13.75
CA LYS A 326 9.29 -31.46 15.11
C LYS A 326 8.08 -30.54 15.28
N SER A 327 7.88 -29.58 14.38
CA SER A 327 6.79 -28.61 14.51
C SER A 327 5.43 -29.30 14.43
N SER A 328 4.64 -29.16 15.50
CA SER A 328 3.24 -29.54 15.57
C SER A 328 2.36 -28.30 15.63
N PRO A 329 1.07 -28.39 15.24
CA PRO A 329 0.12 -27.29 15.43
C PRO A 329 0.05 -26.88 16.91
N ASN A 330 -0.06 -25.58 17.17
CA ASN A 330 -0.31 -25.09 18.52
C ASN A 330 -1.77 -25.39 18.94
N LYS A 331 -2.02 -25.50 20.24
CA LYS A 331 -3.35 -25.81 20.76
C LYS A 331 -4.30 -24.64 20.51
N GLY A 332 -5.35 -24.85 19.70
CA GLY A 332 -6.36 -23.83 19.38
C GLY A 332 -5.99 -22.94 18.19
N GLU A 333 -4.85 -23.18 17.54
CA GLU A 333 -4.40 -22.43 16.37
C GLU A 333 -5.25 -22.78 15.13
N ASP A 334 -5.67 -21.75 14.39
CA ASP A 334 -6.37 -21.93 13.13
C ASP A 334 -5.41 -22.42 12.03
N ARG A 335 -5.99 -22.94 10.94
CA ARG A 335 -5.20 -23.49 9.83
C ARG A 335 -4.30 -22.43 9.21
N ASP A 336 -4.81 -21.22 9.02
CA ASP A 336 -4.16 -20.22 8.17
C ASP A 336 -2.94 -19.63 8.92
N SER A 337 -3.06 -19.36 10.22
CA SER A 337 -1.93 -18.98 11.09
C SER A 337 -0.85 -20.07 11.17
N ARG A 338 -1.28 -21.33 11.30
CA ARG A 338 -0.36 -22.48 11.33
C ARG A 338 0.41 -22.62 10.02
N ASP A 339 -0.28 -22.52 8.89
CA ASP A 339 0.30 -22.67 7.56
C ASP A 339 1.26 -21.50 7.29
N TYR A 340 0.90 -20.27 7.67
CA TYR A 340 1.77 -19.09 7.62
C TYR A 340 3.08 -19.28 8.41
N ARG A 341 3.02 -19.67 9.69
CA ARG A 341 4.24 -19.90 10.48
C ARG A 341 5.11 -21.01 9.89
N ARG A 342 4.48 -22.08 9.39
CA ARG A 342 5.21 -23.20 8.78
C ARG A 342 5.87 -22.79 7.47
N ASP A 343 5.21 -21.95 6.66
CA ASP A 343 5.80 -21.44 5.42
C ASP A 343 6.95 -20.49 5.68
N ARG A 344 6.86 -19.57 6.64
CA ARG A 344 8.00 -18.71 7.04
C ARG A 344 9.22 -19.53 7.47
N LEU A 345 9.01 -20.57 8.28
CA LEU A 345 10.09 -21.49 8.66
C LEU A 345 10.66 -22.22 7.44
N THR A 346 9.81 -22.63 6.50
CA THR A 346 10.24 -23.30 5.27
C THR A 346 11.07 -22.36 4.38
N ASP A 347 10.70 -21.10 4.25
CA ASP A 347 11.47 -20.10 3.48
C ASP A 347 12.87 -19.88 4.07
N TRP A 348 12.97 -19.88 5.41
CA TRP A 348 14.26 -19.84 6.10
C TRP A 348 15.09 -21.12 5.90
N VAL A 349 14.46 -22.29 5.92
CA VAL A 349 15.14 -23.56 5.58
C VAL A 349 15.68 -23.53 4.14
N ILE A 350 14.87 -23.07 3.19
CA ILE A 350 15.26 -22.97 1.78
C ILE A 350 16.43 -21.99 1.62
N THR A 351 16.35 -20.82 2.23
CA THR A 351 17.43 -19.82 2.23
C THR A 351 18.73 -20.44 2.75
N ALA A 352 18.67 -21.16 3.87
CA ALA A 352 19.83 -21.83 4.45
C ALA A 352 20.39 -22.93 3.53
N LEU A 353 19.55 -23.76 2.92
CA LEU A 353 19.96 -24.81 1.97
C LEU A 353 20.63 -24.21 0.72
N VAL A 354 20.05 -23.17 0.14
CA VAL A 354 20.59 -22.48 -1.04
C VAL A 354 21.97 -21.88 -0.72
N LYS A 355 22.10 -21.18 0.41
CA LYS A 355 23.38 -20.59 0.84
C LYS A 355 24.43 -21.63 1.27
N ALA A 356 23.98 -22.81 1.70
CA ALA A 356 24.84 -23.97 1.95
C ALA A 356 25.25 -24.73 0.67
N GLY A 357 24.74 -24.35 -0.51
CA GLY A 357 25.01 -25.05 -1.77
C GLY A 357 24.23 -26.37 -1.95
N ARG A 358 23.20 -26.62 -1.14
CA ARG A 358 22.37 -27.83 -1.15
C ARG A 358 21.05 -27.61 -1.90
N ARG A 359 21.14 -27.03 -3.11
CA ARG A 359 19.96 -26.69 -3.93
C ARG A 359 19.14 -27.91 -4.33
N ASP A 360 19.79 -29.04 -4.55
CA ASP A 360 19.12 -30.30 -4.95
C ASP A 360 18.05 -30.79 -3.94
N GLU A 361 18.14 -30.37 -2.67
CA GLU A 361 17.16 -30.73 -1.63
C GLU A 361 15.94 -29.79 -1.59
N VAL A 362 16.02 -28.60 -2.19
CA VAL A 362 14.99 -27.56 -2.11
C VAL A 362 13.70 -28.03 -2.77
N ILE A 363 13.77 -28.64 -3.95
CA ILE A 363 12.58 -29.10 -4.67
C ILE A 363 11.88 -30.21 -3.89
N ALA A 364 12.62 -31.20 -3.39
CA ALA A 364 12.03 -32.28 -2.59
C ALA A 364 11.35 -31.75 -1.31
N LEU A 365 11.89 -30.70 -0.69
CA LEU A 365 11.25 -30.01 0.43
C LEU A 365 9.98 -29.27 -0.01
N CYS A 366 10.06 -28.49 -1.09
CA CYS A 366 8.93 -27.74 -1.65
C CYS A 366 7.77 -28.66 -2.05
N GLU A 367 8.04 -29.85 -2.60
CA GLU A 367 7.03 -30.85 -2.92
C GLU A 367 6.27 -31.34 -1.68
N GLN A 368 7.00 -31.63 -0.60
CA GLN A 368 6.40 -32.06 0.67
C GLN A 368 5.56 -30.96 1.31
N GLU A 369 6.03 -29.71 1.24
CA GLU A 369 5.35 -28.58 1.87
C GLU A 369 4.18 -28.04 1.04
N ALA A 370 4.24 -28.07 -0.29
CA ALA A 370 3.18 -27.60 -1.17
C ALA A 370 1.83 -28.26 -0.87
N GLU A 371 1.82 -29.57 -0.60
CA GLU A 371 0.58 -30.28 -0.24
C GLU A 371 0.08 -29.93 1.17
N ARG A 372 0.99 -29.61 2.09
CA ARG A 372 0.68 -29.36 3.50
C ARG A 372 0.17 -27.95 3.74
N THR A 373 0.87 -26.95 3.21
CA THR A 373 0.59 -25.52 3.41
C THR A 373 -0.11 -24.86 2.22
N GLN A 374 -0.32 -25.59 1.11
CA GLN A 374 -0.84 -25.07 -0.15
C GLN A 374 0.11 -24.09 -0.87
N SER A 375 1.39 -24.06 -0.48
CA SER A 375 2.44 -23.24 -1.11
C SER A 375 2.98 -23.83 -2.43
N TYR A 376 2.08 -24.15 -3.36
CA TYR A 376 2.41 -24.66 -4.70
C TYR A 376 3.21 -23.65 -5.54
N VAL A 377 2.95 -22.35 -5.38
CA VAL A 377 3.61 -21.29 -6.14
C VAL A 377 5.13 -21.34 -5.93
N ARG A 378 5.57 -21.48 -4.68
CA ARG A 378 6.99 -21.59 -4.32
C ARG A 378 7.65 -22.77 -5.05
N LEU A 379 7.03 -23.94 -5.02
CA LEU A 379 7.52 -25.13 -5.72
C LEU A 379 7.62 -24.91 -7.22
N VAL A 380 6.57 -24.35 -7.83
CA VAL A 380 6.50 -24.12 -9.27
C VAL A 380 7.59 -23.14 -9.72
N ASN A 381 7.83 -22.06 -8.98
CA ASN A 381 8.88 -21.09 -9.32
C ASN A 381 10.26 -21.76 -9.35
N TYR A 382 10.60 -22.60 -8.36
CA TYR A 382 11.86 -23.36 -8.38
C TYR A 382 11.95 -24.34 -9.55
N LEU A 383 10.85 -25.01 -9.90
CA LEU A 383 10.83 -25.92 -11.06
C LEU A 383 11.02 -25.17 -12.38
N VAL A 384 10.46 -23.96 -12.51
CA VAL A 384 10.64 -23.10 -13.70
C VAL A 384 12.07 -22.58 -13.78
N GLU A 385 12.67 -22.16 -12.66
CA GLU A 385 14.08 -21.73 -12.61
C GLU A 385 15.08 -22.82 -13.00
N GLU A 386 14.75 -24.09 -12.78
CA GLU A 386 15.56 -25.25 -13.20
C GLU A 386 15.18 -25.80 -14.59
N ASP A 387 14.39 -25.09 -15.38
CA ASP A 387 13.89 -25.53 -16.71
C ASP A 387 13.10 -26.85 -16.68
N ARG A 388 12.56 -27.26 -15.51
CA ARG A 388 11.76 -28.49 -15.32
C ARG A 388 10.28 -28.27 -15.65
N HIS A 389 10.00 -27.74 -16.84
CA HIS A 389 8.67 -27.24 -17.24
C HIS A 389 7.55 -28.29 -17.18
N GLU A 390 7.83 -29.55 -17.56
CA GLU A 390 6.80 -30.62 -17.50
C GLU A 390 6.36 -30.91 -16.07
N GLU A 391 7.29 -30.83 -15.10
CA GLU A 391 6.99 -31.08 -13.70
C GLU A 391 6.25 -29.90 -13.09
N ALA A 392 6.69 -28.67 -13.42
CA ALA A 392 6.01 -27.44 -13.07
C ALA A 392 4.54 -27.47 -13.51
N GLU A 393 4.25 -27.86 -14.77
CA GLU A 393 2.88 -27.97 -15.26
C GLU A 393 2.05 -29.01 -14.47
N ARG A 394 2.61 -30.18 -14.14
CA ARG A 394 1.91 -31.19 -13.31
C ARG A 394 1.56 -30.63 -11.93
N TRP A 395 2.49 -29.92 -11.30
CA TRP A 395 2.29 -29.31 -9.99
C TRP A 395 1.31 -28.13 -10.03
N ILE A 396 1.33 -27.30 -11.08
CA ILE A 396 0.34 -26.25 -11.32
C ILE A 396 -1.07 -26.86 -11.38
N ARG A 397 -1.27 -27.89 -12.21
CA ARG A 397 -2.57 -28.56 -12.36
C ARG A 397 -3.07 -29.12 -11.04
N ARG A 398 -2.17 -29.74 -10.28
CA ARG A 398 -2.47 -30.26 -8.94
C ARG A 398 -2.83 -29.15 -7.96
N GLY A 399 -2.07 -28.06 -7.94
CA GLY A 399 -2.27 -26.91 -7.07
C GLY A 399 -3.58 -26.18 -7.35
N ILE A 400 -3.92 -25.96 -8.63
CA ILE A 400 -5.20 -25.37 -9.03
C ILE A 400 -6.34 -26.25 -8.52
N LYS A 401 -6.30 -27.56 -8.77
CA LYS A 401 -7.35 -28.48 -8.31
C LYS A 401 -7.51 -28.48 -6.78
N ALA A 402 -6.41 -28.35 -6.04
CA ALA A 402 -6.43 -28.33 -4.57
C ALA A 402 -6.95 -26.99 -3.99
N THR A 403 -6.64 -25.86 -4.64
CA THR A 403 -6.81 -24.51 -4.07
C THR A 403 -8.00 -23.74 -4.63
N GLN A 404 -8.48 -24.07 -5.83
CA GLN A 404 -9.47 -23.27 -6.58
C GLN A 404 -10.79 -22.97 -5.84
N SER A 405 -11.21 -23.80 -4.88
CA SER A 405 -12.43 -23.60 -4.09
C SER A 405 -12.26 -22.71 -2.86
N ARG A 406 -11.14 -22.85 -2.12
CA ARG A 406 -10.89 -22.18 -0.83
C ARG A 406 -9.92 -21.01 -0.93
N LEU A 407 -8.93 -21.10 -1.82
CA LEU A 407 -7.84 -20.13 -1.99
C LEU A 407 -7.73 -19.74 -3.49
N PRO A 408 -8.75 -19.06 -4.05
CA PRO A 408 -8.81 -18.74 -5.47
C PRO A 408 -7.64 -17.86 -5.94
N GLY A 409 -7.04 -17.06 -5.06
CA GLY A 409 -5.85 -16.26 -5.38
C GLY A 409 -4.64 -17.12 -5.74
N ILE A 410 -4.39 -18.21 -4.99
CA ILE A 410 -3.30 -19.15 -5.29
C ILE A 410 -3.56 -19.85 -6.63
N ALA A 411 -4.79 -20.31 -6.86
CA ALA A 411 -5.16 -20.92 -8.13
C ALA A 411 -5.00 -19.97 -9.33
N SER A 412 -5.35 -18.69 -9.15
CA SER A 412 -5.15 -17.66 -10.18
C SER A 412 -3.67 -17.45 -10.47
N HIS A 413 -2.84 -17.33 -9.44
CA HIS A 413 -1.40 -17.12 -9.64
C HIS A 413 -0.73 -18.33 -10.33
N LEU A 414 -1.12 -19.55 -9.97
CA LEU A 414 -0.66 -20.76 -10.66
C LEU A 414 -1.12 -20.81 -12.13
N HIS A 415 -2.32 -20.32 -12.42
CA HIS A 415 -2.83 -20.18 -13.77
C HIS A 415 -2.00 -19.18 -14.59
N ASP A 416 -1.67 -18.02 -14.00
CA ASP A 416 -0.83 -17.00 -14.63
C ASP A 416 0.58 -17.53 -14.97
N ILE A 417 1.20 -18.31 -14.06
CA ILE A 417 2.49 -18.94 -14.33
C ILE A 417 2.39 -19.92 -15.51
N LEU A 418 1.32 -20.72 -15.60
CA LEU A 418 1.14 -21.65 -16.73
C LEU A 418 0.98 -20.91 -18.06
N CYS A 419 0.25 -19.79 -18.07
CA CYS A 419 0.14 -18.94 -19.25
C CYS A 419 1.52 -18.42 -19.67
N GLN A 420 2.30 -17.87 -18.73
CA GLN A 420 3.65 -17.34 -19.01
C GLN A 420 4.58 -18.42 -19.55
N MET A 421 4.56 -19.63 -18.98
CA MET A 421 5.37 -20.76 -19.46
C MET A 421 5.03 -21.12 -20.92
N ARG A 422 3.74 -21.16 -21.28
CA ARG A 422 3.31 -21.47 -22.65
C ARG A 422 3.60 -20.34 -23.63
N GLU A 423 3.49 -19.08 -23.20
CA GLU A 423 3.88 -17.91 -23.99
C GLU A 423 5.38 -17.96 -24.32
N GLN A 424 6.24 -18.24 -23.34
CA GLN A 424 7.69 -18.40 -23.52
C GLN A 424 8.03 -19.59 -24.43
N GLY A 425 7.28 -20.69 -24.31
CA GLY A 425 7.41 -21.86 -25.18
C GLY A 425 6.84 -21.69 -26.60
N GLY A 426 6.16 -20.57 -26.89
CA GLY A 426 5.53 -20.32 -28.19
C GLY A 426 4.25 -21.14 -28.46
N ASP A 427 3.69 -21.82 -27.45
CA ASP A 427 2.45 -22.58 -27.55
C ASP A 427 1.22 -21.67 -27.46
N TRP A 428 1.01 -20.85 -28.50
CA TRP A 428 -0.11 -19.91 -28.57
C TRP A 428 -1.47 -20.59 -28.58
N ILE A 429 -1.56 -21.84 -29.07
CA ILE A 429 -2.79 -22.63 -29.03
C ILE A 429 -3.15 -22.97 -27.57
N GLY A 430 -2.16 -23.41 -26.78
CA GLY A 430 -2.35 -23.65 -25.35
C GLY A 430 -2.67 -22.39 -24.55
N VAL A 431 -2.00 -21.26 -24.84
CA VAL A 431 -2.32 -19.96 -24.22
C VAL A 431 -3.76 -19.53 -24.53
N ALA A 432 -4.17 -19.65 -25.79
CA ALA A 432 -5.54 -19.34 -26.19
C ALA A 432 -6.57 -20.25 -25.50
N ALA A 433 -6.25 -21.54 -25.28
CA ALA A 433 -7.11 -22.45 -24.53
C ALA A 433 -7.28 -22.01 -23.06
N LEU A 434 -6.21 -21.56 -22.40
CA LEU A 434 -6.27 -21.05 -21.03
C LEU A 434 -7.06 -19.74 -20.93
N HIS A 435 -6.80 -18.78 -21.82
CA HIS A 435 -7.60 -17.54 -21.89
C HIS A 435 -9.07 -17.81 -22.23
N ALA A 436 -9.37 -18.87 -22.99
CA ALA A 436 -10.74 -19.26 -23.26
C ALA A 436 -11.42 -19.72 -21.97
N ASP A 437 -10.76 -20.53 -21.14
CA ASP A 437 -11.32 -20.94 -19.84
C ASP A 437 -11.54 -19.77 -18.88
N ASP A 438 -10.64 -18.78 -18.86
CA ASP A 438 -10.85 -17.54 -18.11
C ASP A 438 -12.08 -16.79 -18.62
N PHE A 439 -12.24 -16.67 -19.94
CA PHE A 439 -13.40 -16.03 -20.55
C PHE A 439 -14.71 -16.78 -20.22
N PHE A 440 -14.72 -18.10 -20.26
CA PHE A 440 -15.92 -18.87 -19.92
C PHE A 440 -16.21 -18.91 -18.42
N ALA A 441 -15.22 -18.66 -17.57
CA ALA A 441 -15.40 -18.54 -16.13
C ALA A 441 -15.89 -17.14 -15.70
N ASP A 442 -15.37 -16.09 -16.35
CA ASP A 442 -15.71 -14.68 -16.11
C ASP A 442 -15.83 -13.89 -17.44
N PRO A 443 -17.00 -13.95 -18.10
CA PRO A 443 -17.16 -13.39 -19.44
C PRO A 443 -17.19 -11.86 -19.42
N SER A 444 -16.11 -11.23 -19.90
CA SER A 444 -15.94 -9.78 -19.94
C SER A 444 -15.22 -9.34 -21.21
N LEU A 445 -15.24 -8.02 -21.49
CA LEU A 445 -14.46 -7.47 -22.60
C LEU A 445 -12.94 -7.63 -22.38
N ASP A 446 -12.47 -7.61 -21.14
CA ASP A 446 -11.04 -7.80 -20.82
C ASP A 446 -10.60 -9.25 -21.10
N THR A 447 -11.37 -10.22 -20.63
CA THR A 447 -11.07 -11.64 -20.85
C THR A 447 -11.20 -12.00 -22.34
N LEU A 448 -12.13 -11.39 -23.08
CA LEU A 448 -12.21 -11.54 -24.53
C LEU A 448 -11.00 -10.95 -25.26
N ARG A 449 -10.50 -9.78 -24.84
CA ARG A 449 -9.31 -9.15 -25.45
C ARG A 449 -8.04 -9.97 -25.24
N LYS A 450 -7.86 -10.55 -24.05
CA LYS A 450 -6.76 -11.49 -23.77
C LYS A 450 -6.86 -12.73 -24.68
N LEU A 451 -8.06 -13.31 -24.77
CA LEU A 451 -8.34 -14.43 -25.67
C LEU A 451 -8.07 -14.07 -27.14
N GLN A 452 -8.54 -12.91 -27.60
CA GLN A 452 -8.31 -12.39 -28.94
C GLN A 452 -6.82 -12.34 -29.26
N LYS A 453 -6.03 -11.67 -28.40
CA LYS A 453 -4.58 -11.55 -28.58
C LYS A 453 -3.92 -12.92 -28.76
N SER A 454 -4.21 -13.88 -27.89
CA SER A 454 -3.64 -15.23 -28.00
C SER A 454 -4.16 -16.02 -29.20
N ALA A 455 -5.44 -15.90 -29.54
CA ALA A 455 -6.06 -16.64 -30.63
C ALA A 455 -5.66 -16.09 -32.01
N GLU A 456 -5.37 -14.79 -32.12
CA GLU A 456 -4.79 -14.16 -33.31
C GLU A 456 -3.36 -14.65 -33.54
N GLN A 457 -2.53 -14.72 -32.50
CA GLN A 457 -1.18 -15.31 -32.59
C GLN A 457 -1.23 -16.78 -33.00
N ALA A 458 -2.23 -17.52 -32.52
CA ALA A 458 -2.46 -18.91 -32.90
C ALA A 458 -3.16 -19.09 -34.28
N GLY A 459 -3.61 -18.00 -34.93
CA GLY A 459 -4.29 -18.05 -36.23
C GLY A 459 -5.71 -18.64 -36.20
N VAL A 460 -6.36 -18.73 -35.04
CA VAL A 460 -7.67 -19.39 -34.84
C VAL A 460 -8.79 -18.44 -34.38
N TRP A 461 -8.52 -17.13 -34.35
CA TRP A 461 -9.44 -16.12 -33.82
C TRP A 461 -10.87 -16.17 -34.40
N SER A 462 -11.02 -16.36 -35.71
CA SER A 462 -12.36 -16.36 -36.34
C SER A 462 -13.27 -17.45 -35.77
N ALA A 463 -12.76 -18.67 -35.59
CA ALA A 463 -13.52 -19.78 -34.98
C ALA A 463 -13.77 -19.54 -33.49
N VAL A 464 -12.75 -19.02 -32.78
CA VAL A 464 -12.83 -18.72 -31.34
C VAL A 464 -13.85 -17.62 -31.04
N HIS A 465 -13.83 -16.52 -31.79
CA HIS A 465 -14.77 -15.39 -31.64
C HIS A 465 -16.22 -15.82 -31.91
N ALA A 466 -16.45 -16.59 -32.98
CA ALA A 466 -17.79 -17.11 -33.29
C ALA A 466 -18.37 -17.94 -32.13
N ALA A 467 -17.56 -18.84 -31.56
CA ALA A 467 -17.98 -19.66 -30.43
C ALA A 467 -18.11 -18.87 -29.12
N ALA A 468 -17.23 -17.88 -28.87
CA ALA A 468 -17.34 -16.98 -27.72
C ALA A 468 -18.63 -16.15 -27.78
N MET A 469 -19.00 -15.62 -28.96
CA MET A 469 -20.24 -14.87 -29.15
C MET A 469 -21.47 -15.77 -28.97
N HIS A 470 -21.42 -17.02 -29.45
CA HIS A 470 -22.50 -17.99 -29.22
C HIS A 470 -22.70 -18.30 -27.75
N PHE A 471 -21.61 -18.49 -27.00
CA PHE A 471 -21.66 -18.70 -25.55
C PHE A 471 -22.28 -17.50 -24.82
N LEU A 472 -21.88 -16.26 -25.12
CA LEU A 472 -22.48 -15.08 -24.49
C LEU A 472 -24.00 -14.98 -24.75
N LYS A 473 -24.47 -15.48 -25.90
CA LYS A 473 -25.90 -15.46 -26.27
C LYS A 473 -26.70 -16.60 -25.63
N THR A 474 -26.13 -17.79 -25.54
CA THR A 474 -26.89 -19.03 -25.25
C THR A 474 -26.45 -19.77 -23.98
N GLY A 475 -25.24 -19.51 -23.50
CA GLY A 475 -24.59 -20.27 -22.43
C GLY A 475 -24.06 -21.63 -22.86
N GLU A 476 -24.22 -22.02 -24.12
CA GLU A 476 -23.67 -23.27 -24.64
C GLU A 476 -22.16 -23.15 -24.84
N LEU A 477 -21.42 -24.06 -24.23
CA LEU A 477 -19.97 -24.14 -24.38
C LEU A 477 -19.59 -24.68 -25.76
N PRO A 478 -18.43 -24.28 -26.31
CA PRO A 478 -17.98 -24.75 -27.61
C PRO A 478 -17.74 -26.26 -27.64
N ASP A 479 -18.02 -26.90 -28.77
CA ASP A 479 -17.76 -28.32 -29.01
C ASP A 479 -16.84 -28.49 -30.24
N ASN A 480 -15.99 -29.52 -30.20
CA ASN A 480 -15.05 -29.87 -31.27
C ASN A 480 -15.66 -30.80 -32.33
N SER A 481 -16.89 -31.29 -32.11
CA SER A 481 -17.44 -32.40 -32.88
C SER A 481 -17.76 -32.07 -34.34
N LYS A 482 -18.45 -30.95 -34.64
CA LYS A 482 -18.78 -30.45 -36.00
C LYS A 482 -19.12 -28.97 -36.04
N GLU A 483 -19.09 -28.39 -37.24
CA GLU A 483 -19.63 -27.05 -37.54
C GLU A 483 -21.12 -26.97 -37.17
N LYS A 484 -21.50 -25.96 -36.38
CA LYS A 484 -22.86 -25.78 -35.87
C LYS A 484 -23.53 -24.63 -36.61
N ALA A 485 -24.62 -24.92 -37.33
CA ALA A 485 -25.44 -23.88 -37.94
C ALA A 485 -26.23 -23.15 -36.84
N THR A 486 -26.09 -21.83 -36.77
CA THR A 486 -26.85 -20.97 -35.86
C THR A 486 -27.60 -19.88 -36.63
N PRO A 487 -28.62 -19.24 -36.03
CA PRO A 487 -29.36 -18.15 -36.67
C PRO A 487 -28.47 -16.98 -37.13
N ASP A 488 -27.31 -16.79 -36.51
CA ASP A 488 -26.37 -15.69 -36.79
C ASP A 488 -25.19 -16.11 -37.70
N GLY A 489 -25.14 -17.36 -38.17
CA GLY A 489 -24.07 -17.89 -39.02
C GLY A 489 -23.61 -19.30 -38.63
N ALA A 490 -22.69 -19.87 -39.42
CA ALA A 490 -22.09 -21.16 -39.10
C ALA A 490 -20.91 -20.98 -38.14
N ILE A 491 -20.90 -21.74 -37.04
CA ILE A 491 -19.82 -21.76 -36.05
C ILE A 491 -18.87 -22.89 -36.45
N PRO A 492 -17.62 -22.58 -36.82
CA PRO A 492 -16.61 -23.61 -37.10
C PRO A 492 -16.35 -24.51 -35.88
N PRO A 493 -15.81 -25.73 -36.07
CA PRO A 493 -15.46 -26.60 -34.96
C PRO A 493 -14.46 -25.92 -34.02
N TRP A 494 -14.64 -26.13 -32.71
CA TRP A 494 -13.79 -25.49 -31.70
C TRP A 494 -12.32 -25.93 -31.85
N PRO A 495 -11.38 -24.99 -32.09
CA PRO A 495 -10.00 -25.32 -32.46
C PRO A 495 -9.05 -25.48 -31.28
N LEU A 496 -9.47 -25.13 -30.05
CA LEU A 496 -8.60 -25.10 -28.88
C LEU A 496 -8.70 -26.42 -28.08
N PRO A 497 -7.57 -26.95 -27.57
CA PRO A 497 -7.57 -28.17 -26.76
C PRO A 497 -8.29 -27.97 -25.43
N ASP A 498 -8.75 -29.08 -24.84
CA ASP A 498 -9.22 -29.07 -23.45
C ASP A 498 -8.02 -28.88 -22.51
N THR A 499 -8.10 -27.86 -21.66
CA THR A 499 -7.06 -27.61 -20.67
C THR A 499 -7.20 -28.54 -19.47
N GLY A 500 -8.37 -29.14 -19.21
CA GLY A 500 -8.66 -29.89 -17.99
C GLY A 500 -8.64 -29.05 -16.70
N LEU A 501 -8.56 -27.71 -16.81
CA LEU A 501 -8.53 -26.75 -15.68
C LEU A 501 -9.82 -25.94 -15.57
N ARG A 502 -10.70 -26.05 -16.57
CA ARG A 502 -11.98 -25.34 -16.63
C ARG A 502 -12.80 -25.56 -15.36
N LYS A 503 -13.24 -24.46 -14.76
CA LYS A 503 -14.13 -24.47 -13.59
C LYS A 503 -15.47 -25.10 -13.99
N THR A 504 -15.98 -26.04 -13.19
CA THR A 504 -17.41 -26.37 -13.23
C THR A 504 -18.18 -25.14 -12.75
N THR A 505 -18.72 -24.36 -13.68
CA THR A 505 -19.33 -23.05 -13.47
C THR A 505 -20.68 -23.16 -12.74
N ASN A 506 -20.65 -23.39 -11.43
CA ASN A 506 -21.84 -23.18 -10.58
C ASN A 506 -22.09 -21.68 -10.28
N ARG A 507 -21.20 -20.78 -10.73
CA ARG A 507 -21.26 -19.33 -10.43
C ARG A 507 -21.92 -18.46 -11.51
N ILE A 508 -22.01 -18.92 -12.77
CA ILE A 508 -22.74 -18.18 -13.80
C ILE A 508 -24.22 -18.49 -13.58
N SER A 509 -24.83 -17.72 -12.69
CA SER A 509 -26.28 -17.61 -12.56
C SER A 509 -26.89 -17.43 -13.96
N ASN A 510 -27.63 -18.45 -14.40
CA ASN A 510 -28.41 -18.70 -15.63
C ASN A 510 -29.09 -17.53 -16.40
N ASN A 511 -28.53 -16.33 -16.48
CA ASN A 511 -29.10 -15.20 -17.20
C ASN A 511 -28.35 -14.96 -18.50
N PHE A 512 -28.52 -15.90 -19.43
CA PHE A 512 -28.16 -15.70 -20.82
C PHE A 512 -29.35 -15.06 -21.56
N PRO A 513 -29.12 -14.16 -22.53
CA PRO A 513 -27.81 -13.65 -22.99
C PRO A 513 -27.14 -12.71 -21.97
N ILE A 514 -25.81 -12.70 -21.92
CA ILE A 514 -25.00 -11.80 -21.08
C ILE A 514 -24.95 -10.42 -21.74
N THR A 515 -26.05 -9.68 -21.64
CA THR A 515 -26.25 -8.42 -22.39
C THR A 515 -25.23 -7.35 -22.06
N GLY A 516 -24.74 -7.26 -20.81
CA GLY A 516 -23.72 -6.27 -20.43
C GLY A 516 -22.43 -6.45 -21.23
N THR A 517 -21.86 -7.65 -21.21
CA THR A 517 -20.64 -7.98 -21.97
C THR A 517 -20.85 -7.85 -23.48
N LEU A 518 -22.02 -8.27 -24.00
CA LEU A 518 -22.35 -8.11 -25.43
C LEU A 518 -22.41 -6.64 -25.85
N ILE A 519 -22.95 -5.75 -25.01
CA ILE A 519 -22.95 -4.30 -25.25
C ILE A 519 -21.52 -3.76 -25.25
N ASP A 520 -20.70 -4.13 -24.27
CA ASP A 520 -19.31 -3.67 -24.17
C ASP A 520 -18.49 -4.06 -25.41
N ILE A 521 -18.70 -5.28 -25.91
CA ILE A 521 -18.06 -5.78 -27.14
C ILE A 521 -18.57 -5.01 -28.35
N ALA A 522 -19.89 -4.84 -28.51
CA ALA A 522 -20.46 -4.11 -29.64
C ALA A 522 -20.01 -2.64 -29.68
N ILE A 523 -19.83 -2.00 -28.51
CA ILE A 523 -19.23 -0.66 -28.42
C ILE A 523 -17.77 -0.69 -28.89
N ALA A 524 -16.97 -1.65 -28.42
CA ALA A 524 -15.57 -1.77 -28.80
C ALA A 524 -15.37 -2.09 -30.30
N GLU A 525 -16.29 -2.83 -30.90
CA GLU A 525 -16.30 -3.16 -32.34
C GLU A 525 -16.98 -2.08 -33.21
N ASN A 526 -17.48 -0.99 -32.61
CA ASN A 526 -18.19 0.10 -33.28
C ASN A 526 -19.44 -0.38 -34.07
N ARG A 527 -20.26 -1.21 -33.44
CA ARG A 527 -21.48 -1.81 -34.02
C ARG A 527 -22.74 -1.27 -33.34
N PRO A 528 -23.18 -0.04 -33.66
CA PRO A 528 -24.26 0.64 -32.94
C PRO A 528 -25.60 -0.11 -33.01
N ASP A 529 -25.87 -0.82 -34.09
CA ASP A 529 -27.10 -1.63 -34.27
C ASP A 529 -27.19 -2.75 -33.21
N GLU A 530 -26.06 -3.40 -32.90
CA GLU A 530 -26.01 -4.45 -31.89
C GLU A 530 -26.07 -3.88 -30.47
N VAL A 531 -25.45 -2.73 -30.23
CA VAL A 531 -25.54 -2.01 -28.95
C VAL A 531 -27.01 -1.76 -28.58
N ILE A 532 -27.80 -1.24 -29.51
CA ILE A 532 -29.23 -0.98 -29.27
C ILE A 532 -30.02 -2.28 -29.11
N ARG A 533 -29.79 -3.28 -29.97
CA ARG A 533 -30.48 -4.57 -29.86
C ARG A 533 -30.33 -5.18 -28.47
N TRP A 534 -29.10 -5.20 -27.93
CA TRP A 534 -28.83 -5.77 -26.60
C TRP A 534 -29.32 -4.86 -25.47
N TYR A 535 -29.24 -3.54 -25.64
CA TYR A 535 -29.81 -2.58 -24.69
C TYR A 535 -31.32 -2.75 -24.55
N ASP A 536 -32.05 -2.82 -25.67
CA ASP A 536 -33.51 -3.01 -25.68
C ASP A 536 -33.91 -4.35 -25.05
N LEU A 537 -33.16 -5.42 -25.33
CA LEU A 537 -33.39 -6.72 -24.69
C LEU A 537 -33.13 -6.68 -23.17
N SER A 538 -32.10 -5.96 -22.74
CA SER A 538 -31.75 -5.82 -21.31
C SER A 538 -32.80 -5.01 -20.53
N THR A 539 -33.38 -3.97 -21.16
CA THR A 539 -34.41 -3.11 -20.55
C THR A 539 -35.80 -3.75 -20.54
N ALA A 540 -36.09 -4.64 -21.49
CA ALA A 540 -37.32 -5.44 -21.52
C ALA A 540 -37.39 -6.51 -20.42
N SER A 541 -36.23 -6.99 -19.94
CA SER A 541 -36.14 -7.91 -18.80
C SER A 541 -36.46 -7.16 -17.50
N LYS A 542 -37.53 -7.55 -16.79
CA LYS A 542 -38.04 -6.88 -15.56
C LYS A 542 -37.12 -6.97 -14.34
N SER A 543 -35.90 -7.49 -14.46
CA SER A 543 -34.94 -7.56 -13.36
C SER A 543 -34.28 -6.20 -13.12
N ARG A 544 -34.83 -5.49 -12.15
CA ARG A 544 -34.39 -4.16 -11.67
C ARG A 544 -32.90 -4.10 -11.26
N TRP A 545 -32.28 -5.25 -10.97
CA TRP A 545 -30.88 -5.38 -10.57
C TRP A 545 -29.89 -5.23 -11.75
N TYR A 546 -30.28 -5.60 -12.97
CA TYR A 546 -29.43 -5.46 -14.17
C TYR A 546 -29.37 -4.02 -14.68
N GLN A 547 -30.42 -3.25 -14.45
CA GLN A 547 -30.53 -1.85 -14.90
C GLN A 547 -29.58 -0.91 -14.16
N THR A 548 -29.12 -1.28 -12.95
CA THR A 548 -28.28 -0.42 -12.09
C THR A 548 -26.79 -0.44 -12.45
N TRP A 549 -26.33 -1.41 -13.26
CA TRP A 549 -24.91 -1.59 -13.62
C TRP A 549 -24.58 -1.26 -15.08
N LEU A 550 -25.58 -0.96 -15.91
CA LEU A 550 -25.36 -0.53 -17.29
C LEU A 550 -24.92 0.93 -17.30
N GLN A 551 -23.73 1.22 -17.84
CA GLN A 551 -23.26 2.59 -18.10
C GLN A 551 -24.06 3.18 -19.28
N GLU A 552 -25.33 3.54 -19.03
CA GLU A 552 -26.27 4.04 -20.06
C GLU A 552 -25.72 5.25 -20.82
N ASP A 553 -24.87 6.08 -20.18
CA ASP A 553 -24.19 7.20 -20.84
C ASP A 553 -23.20 6.72 -21.91
N ARG A 554 -22.38 5.71 -21.62
CA ARG A 554 -21.43 5.12 -22.58
C ARG A 554 -22.17 4.50 -23.77
N ILE A 555 -23.33 3.90 -23.52
CA ILE A 555 -24.23 3.36 -24.56
C ILE A 555 -24.76 4.51 -25.44
N ALA A 556 -25.29 5.57 -24.82
CA ALA A 556 -25.83 6.72 -25.53
C ALA A 556 -24.79 7.42 -26.39
N GLN A 557 -23.55 7.56 -25.89
CA GLN A 557 -22.41 8.08 -26.65
C GLN A 557 -22.10 7.19 -27.86
N ALA A 558 -22.02 5.87 -27.69
CA ALA A 558 -21.68 4.94 -28.76
C ALA A 558 -22.72 4.88 -29.90
N ILE A 559 -23.99 5.21 -29.61
CA ILE A 559 -25.07 5.18 -30.62
C ILE A 559 -25.44 6.58 -31.13
N ALA A 560 -24.83 7.65 -30.63
CA ALA A 560 -25.25 9.03 -30.90
C ALA A 560 -25.20 9.41 -32.38
N GLU A 561 -24.23 8.89 -33.13
CA GLU A 561 -24.11 9.18 -34.57
C GLU A 561 -25.13 8.39 -35.41
N ALA A 562 -25.30 7.10 -35.13
CA ALA A 562 -26.17 6.21 -35.92
C ALA A 562 -27.65 6.30 -35.52
N TYR A 563 -27.94 6.55 -34.23
CA TYR A 563 -29.28 6.59 -33.65
C TYR A 563 -29.44 7.78 -32.68
N PRO A 564 -29.30 9.02 -33.19
CA PRO A 564 -29.26 10.23 -32.36
C PRO A 564 -30.52 10.43 -31.51
N GLU A 565 -31.71 10.07 -32.01
CA GLU A 565 -32.95 10.19 -31.24
C GLU A 565 -33.00 9.25 -30.03
N ARG A 566 -32.42 8.04 -30.17
CA ARG A 566 -32.34 7.06 -29.09
C ARG A 566 -31.33 7.52 -28.03
N ALA A 567 -30.16 8.01 -28.45
CA ALA A 567 -29.17 8.59 -27.55
C ALA A 567 -29.74 9.75 -26.73
N VAL A 568 -30.44 10.68 -27.40
CA VAL A 568 -31.15 11.80 -26.75
C VAL A 568 -32.16 11.28 -25.73
N GLY A 569 -32.93 10.24 -26.04
CA GLY A 569 -33.87 9.62 -25.10
C GLY A 569 -33.19 9.09 -23.83
N ILE A 570 -32.05 8.43 -23.97
CA ILE A 570 -31.27 7.89 -22.84
C ILE A 570 -30.70 9.02 -21.99
N TRP A 571 -30.04 10.02 -22.58
CA TRP A 571 -29.49 11.14 -21.82
C TRP A 571 -30.58 11.98 -21.12
N LYS A 572 -31.76 12.15 -21.73
CA LYS A 572 -32.92 12.79 -21.07
C LYS A 572 -33.34 12.03 -19.81
N LYS A 573 -33.46 10.71 -19.90
CA LYS A 573 -33.78 9.85 -18.74
C LYS A 573 -32.73 10.00 -17.63
N LEU A 574 -31.44 9.89 -17.97
CA LEU A 574 -30.34 10.05 -17.01
C LEU A 574 -30.34 11.43 -16.34
N ALA A 575 -30.56 12.49 -17.11
CA ALA A 575 -30.67 13.84 -16.58
C ALA A 575 -31.85 13.98 -15.59
N GLU A 576 -33.02 13.42 -15.92
CA GLU A 576 -34.19 13.45 -15.05
C GLU A 576 -34.00 12.63 -13.77
N ASP A 577 -33.35 11.47 -13.84
CA ASP A 577 -33.01 10.64 -12.68
C ASP A 577 -32.02 11.37 -11.74
N CYS A 578 -30.99 12.02 -12.29
CA CYS A 578 -30.08 12.88 -11.52
C CYS A 578 -30.83 14.06 -10.87
N ILE A 579 -31.77 14.69 -11.57
CA ILE A 579 -32.62 15.77 -11.05
C ILE A 579 -33.53 15.28 -9.91
N ALA A 580 -33.97 14.02 -9.96
CA ALA A 580 -34.82 13.41 -8.93
C ALA A 580 -34.08 13.18 -7.60
N GLN A 581 -32.75 13.00 -7.62
CA GLN A 581 -31.94 12.79 -6.41
C GLN A 581 -31.83 14.04 -5.51
N THR A 582 -32.18 15.22 -6.00
CA THR A 582 -32.24 16.50 -5.25
C THR A 582 -30.93 16.97 -4.58
N GLN A 583 -29.78 16.49 -5.03
CA GLN A 583 -28.47 16.88 -4.50
C GLN A 583 -27.72 17.83 -5.45
N PRO A 584 -26.93 18.80 -4.94
CA PRO A 584 -26.20 19.75 -5.79
C PRO A 584 -25.24 19.09 -6.79
N LYS A 585 -24.53 18.02 -6.38
CA LYS A 585 -23.64 17.25 -7.27
C LYS A 585 -24.42 16.55 -8.40
N ALA A 586 -25.59 16.02 -8.09
CA ALA A 586 -26.44 15.37 -9.10
C ALA A 586 -26.98 16.37 -10.13
N TYR A 587 -27.21 17.63 -9.77
CA TYR A 587 -27.59 18.67 -10.75
C TYR A 587 -26.46 19.01 -11.73
N GLN A 588 -25.20 18.99 -11.27
CA GLN A 588 -24.05 19.17 -12.17
C GLN A 588 -23.96 18.01 -13.18
N GLN A 589 -24.09 16.77 -12.71
CA GLN A 589 -24.11 15.60 -13.60
C GLN A 589 -25.30 15.61 -14.58
N ALA A 590 -26.47 16.08 -14.14
CA ALA A 590 -27.61 16.29 -15.04
C ALA A 590 -27.31 17.33 -16.13
N ALA A 591 -26.52 18.37 -15.82
CA ALA A 591 -26.11 19.38 -16.78
C ALA A 591 -25.24 18.80 -17.90
N ASP A 592 -24.34 17.89 -17.55
CA ASP A 592 -23.46 17.22 -18.52
C ASP A 592 -24.27 16.41 -19.54
N TYR A 593 -25.25 15.61 -19.08
CA TYR A 593 -26.15 14.88 -19.98
C TYR A 593 -27.03 15.81 -20.83
N LEU A 594 -27.49 16.92 -20.27
CA LEU A 594 -28.27 17.92 -21.00
C LEU A 594 -27.45 18.62 -22.09
N LEU A 595 -26.13 18.80 -21.89
CA LEU A 595 -25.23 19.29 -22.94
C LEU A 595 -25.11 18.29 -24.09
N CYS A 596 -25.01 16.98 -23.79
CA CYS A 596 -25.04 15.94 -24.82
C CYS A 596 -26.36 16.00 -25.63
N VAL A 597 -27.51 16.11 -24.95
CA VAL A 597 -28.82 16.27 -25.61
C VAL A 597 -28.86 17.50 -26.52
N ARG A 598 -28.38 18.65 -26.04
CA ARG A 598 -28.32 19.89 -26.83
C ARG A 598 -27.47 19.67 -28.08
N ASN A 599 -26.24 19.21 -27.92
CA ASN A 599 -25.29 19.05 -29.02
C ASN A 599 -25.86 18.12 -30.10
N THR A 600 -26.41 16.97 -29.71
CA THR A 600 -27.00 16.02 -30.66
C THR A 600 -28.24 16.58 -31.35
N LEU A 601 -29.13 17.28 -30.65
CA LEU A 601 -30.30 17.92 -31.28
C LEU A 601 -29.91 19.08 -32.20
N GLN A 602 -28.81 19.80 -31.92
CA GLN A 602 -28.26 20.82 -32.82
C GLN A 602 -27.71 20.20 -34.10
N THR A 603 -26.97 19.09 -34.01
CA THR A 603 -26.51 18.33 -35.18
C THR A 603 -27.67 17.80 -36.04
N MET A 604 -28.82 17.52 -35.41
CA MET A 604 -30.06 17.13 -36.10
C MET A 604 -30.92 18.29 -36.61
N GLU A 605 -30.49 19.55 -36.46
CA GLU A 605 -31.27 20.75 -36.78
C GLU A 605 -32.60 20.88 -36.01
N LYS A 606 -32.72 20.22 -34.85
CA LYS A 606 -33.92 20.18 -33.98
C LYS A 606 -33.82 21.10 -32.76
N GLU A 607 -33.31 22.32 -32.95
CA GLU A 607 -33.10 23.27 -31.84
C GLU A 607 -34.39 23.66 -31.11
N THR A 608 -35.51 23.74 -31.83
CA THR A 608 -36.82 24.05 -31.25
C THR A 608 -37.27 23.01 -30.22
N GLU A 609 -36.95 21.73 -30.44
CA GLU A 609 -37.23 20.65 -29.50
C GLU A 609 -36.36 20.78 -28.23
N TRP A 610 -35.10 21.21 -28.36
CA TRP A 610 -34.22 21.49 -27.23
C TRP A 610 -34.79 22.60 -26.33
N TYR A 611 -35.15 23.75 -26.91
CA TYR A 611 -35.70 24.88 -26.15
C TYR A 611 -37.04 24.54 -25.48
N GLY A 612 -37.89 23.77 -26.17
CA GLY A 612 -39.14 23.27 -25.59
C GLY A 612 -38.89 22.34 -24.40
N TYR A 613 -37.94 21.41 -24.53
CA TYR A 613 -37.58 20.47 -23.47
C TYR A 613 -36.98 21.17 -22.24
N LEU A 614 -36.02 22.07 -22.43
CA LEU A 614 -35.39 22.84 -21.35
C LEU A 614 -36.42 23.71 -20.61
N THR A 615 -37.35 24.34 -21.33
CA THR A 615 -38.44 25.12 -20.74
C THR A 615 -39.38 24.24 -19.89
N GLY A 616 -39.71 23.05 -20.37
CA GLY A 616 -40.51 22.07 -19.62
C GLY A 616 -39.82 21.63 -18.31
N LEU A 617 -38.51 21.38 -18.35
CA LEU A 617 -37.72 21.04 -17.17
C LEU A 617 -37.71 22.15 -16.12
N ARG A 618 -37.57 23.42 -16.55
CA ARG A 618 -37.64 24.60 -15.67
C ARG A 618 -38.99 24.71 -14.99
N GLN A 619 -40.10 24.56 -15.73
CA GLN A 619 -41.46 24.64 -15.18
C GLN A 619 -41.73 23.52 -14.16
N LYS A 620 -41.38 22.27 -14.51
CA LYS A 620 -41.58 21.10 -13.64
C LYS A 620 -40.78 21.18 -12.34
N ASN A 621 -39.63 21.86 -12.34
CA ASN A 621 -38.71 21.94 -11.20
C ASN A 621 -38.53 23.36 -10.63
N ALA A 622 -39.48 24.28 -10.86
CA ALA A 622 -39.35 25.70 -10.49
C ALA A 622 -39.02 25.99 -9.01
N ARG A 623 -39.30 25.04 -8.11
CA ARG A 623 -39.02 25.14 -6.67
C ARG A 623 -37.56 24.81 -6.31
N LYS A 624 -36.79 24.20 -7.21
CA LYS A 624 -35.38 23.76 -6.99
C LYS A 624 -34.40 24.84 -7.45
N ARG A 625 -34.18 25.89 -6.64
CA ARG A 625 -33.37 27.08 -7.00
C ARG A 625 -31.98 26.76 -7.59
N ARG A 626 -31.21 25.86 -6.96
CA ARG A 626 -29.87 25.45 -7.43
C ARG A 626 -29.89 24.71 -8.78
N LEU A 627 -30.97 23.98 -9.07
CA LEU A 627 -31.15 23.35 -10.37
C LEU A 627 -31.45 24.41 -11.44
N ILE A 628 -32.30 25.40 -11.12
CA ILE A 628 -32.59 26.50 -12.05
C ILE A 628 -31.31 27.27 -12.41
N GLU A 629 -30.46 27.58 -11.42
CA GLU A 629 -29.14 28.20 -11.65
C GLU A 629 -28.27 27.37 -12.61
N THR A 630 -28.32 26.04 -12.49
CA THR A 630 -27.57 25.11 -13.34
C THR A 630 -28.13 25.08 -14.77
N LEU A 631 -29.46 25.02 -14.92
CA LEU A 631 -30.13 25.07 -16.24
C LEU A 631 -29.88 26.42 -16.95
N ASP A 632 -29.85 27.52 -16.20
CA ASP A 632 -29.56 28.85 -16.74
C ASP A 632 -28.09 29.00 -17.20
N ALA A 633 -27.17 28.28 -16.56
CA ALA A 633 -25.77 28.24 -16.99
C ALA A 633 -25.60 27.51 -18.35
N ILE A 634 -26.40 26.46 -18.61
CA ILE A 634 -26.39 25.72 -19.89
C ILE A 634 -26.86 26.62 -21.05
N ASP A 635 -27.88 27.45 -20.80
CA ASP A 635 -28.47 28.38 -21.78
C ASP A 635 -27.53 29.56 -22.11
N LYS A 636 -26.67 29.95 -21.15
CA LYS A 636 -25.69 31.05 -21.29
C LYS A 636 -24.40 30.66 -22.03
N ARG A 637 -24.05 29.38 -22.10
CA ARG A 637 -22.91 28.87 -22.90
C ARG A 637 -23.27 28.82 -24.39
N ARG A 638 -23.65 29.97 -24.96
CA ARG A 638 -23.93 30.14 -26.39
C ARG A 638 -22.71 29.89 -27.25
#